data_AF-A0A0W0Z5T7-F1
#
_entry.id   AF-A0A0W0Z5T7-F1
#
_cell.length_a   1.000
_cell.length_b   1.000
_cell.length_c   1.000
_cell.angle_alpha   90.00
_cell.angle_beta   90.00
_cell.angle_gamma   90.00
#
_symmetry.space_group_name_H-M   'P 1'
#
loop_
_entity.id
_entity.type
_entity.pdbx_description
1 polymer ?
#
loop_
_entity_poly.entity_id
_entity_poly.type
_entity_poly.pdbx_seq_one_letter_code
_entity_poly.pdbx_strand_id
1 'polypeptide(L)'
;MTPLFPKDGEAITIQQGNTGDCYLLTAIDCILNSGTEGLPLVKSLFTQTAEGVALRIKRTDIFDSSNNITPGKLDGKYTYHYDAATNEDVFFLPNKRLQEIDESDAGVRSNALAIKILERVSSYYYTGYWPNEDMNASVAAHNIPSRHKDSSTVFVGKFLGVEAQDSSDIEAIIKLKTEKPNQPVYISMAYGYKDYLGRIHGRHALRIDKIVPKQPDGYDFVLINPWNNQKKETFSIDEIKARNYRFSIYNVKKQEPKNDLISTPDNDLDVALNALSDPFVLQNPPLLHLLRQLKQPFLYTEENIQAVSALYKTTPYLIAQFNLLAEGEKSLFNECLLQAKGNKKDFIAALFRAIPRYSLIRLVYQQETELDFKHIGSVVLDLIANDKNQILKTQLNKKEFFDLMMRVTHQDKMRDASCSAAEATRLLDSGLVNYYFSSKGFLSEIYLSRSGHQRFFFTGFVFSLSSIREYWDEKTLYAKAVATLFYKSSNAQELLDAVKIMDLHWVDQQFLDTVLATTVYENPTDLLTKADSLSALNPALAKELHALIVARFNLIDTPKEEAQEQKPGQLVEESNEQQRKSLAHGIIVSYLDKIRDKVISFSTVTIPEITAESARLIAELNKLVDNEELHNARQLLSDTDIATALTNKKRDIGNAAANQIQECMLARAVITRHLRKISEIKISFYAVTDSEIDIEAQRMLDEINALVNNQELINARHLLSDKQIERAIIDQKYEIEQTANERKQTVKAAHSVIKACVAQIGRLAVSFAGSDTLDGVNKKQGVLLGELNLLQNRSYVIHAQRVLGRASQSLQDAAEAKRLSIAHAAQLAREQIQFRARRSAEEFLLKIDFTGQMNKILSMKARLQQNGQENAKYELAAEKAQELCDALLEAKRLFLISDLPEKQRLITFRDKSLTAINTVLPVLAEHRGWKEFLADLANVIIAVCSVCLVNLIAGRFRLFQPQTDSAIVVNEFADTFKAIDVGA
;
A
#
# COMPACT_ATOMS: atom_id res chain seq x y z
N MET A 1 38.24 -22.74 -7.96
CA MET A 1 36.80 -22.94 -8.24
C MET A 1 36.00 -21.81 -7.61
N THR A 2 35.06 -21.23 -8.36
CA THR A 2 34.05 -20.26 -7.90
C THR A 2 33.21 -20.86 -6.77
N PRO A 3 32.86 -20.09 -5.71
CA PRO A 3 32.00 -20.60 -4.64
C PRO A 3 30.57 -20.85 -5.15
N LEU A 4 29.80 -21.68 -4.43
CA LEU A 4 28.42 -22.01 -4.81
C LEU A 4 27.54 -20.77 -4.93
N PHE A 5 27.69 -19.85 -3.98
CA PHE A 5 27.20 -18.48 -3.99
C PHE A 5 28.33 -17.55 -3.50
N PRO A 6 28.36 -16.25 -3.89
CA PRO A 6 29.30 -15.28 -3.34
C PRO A 6 28.99 -14.99 -1.85
N LYS A 7 29.80 -14.16 -1.19
CA LYS A 7 29.58 -13.85 0.24
C LYS A 7 28.28 -13.08 0.43
N ASP A 8 27.67 -13.19 1.61
CA ASP A 8 26.44 -12.48 1.89
C ASP A 8 26.63 -10.95 1.81
N GLY A 9 25.84 -10.30 0.95
CA GLY A 9 25.97 -8.89 0.56
C GLY A 9 26.68 -8.65 -0.78
N GLU A 10 27.44 -9.61 -1.32
CA GLU A 10 28.03 -9.52 -2.66
C GLU A 10 26.95 -9.83 -3.74
N ALA A 11 26.84 -8.98 -4.76
CA ALA A 11 25.89 -9.19 -5.85
C ALA A 11 26.29 -10.35 -6.77
N ILE A 12 25.32 -11.14 -7.23
CA ILE A 12 25.56 -12.21 -8.20
C ILE A 12 25.74 -11.61 -9.59
N THR A 13 26.87 -11.89 -10.22
CA THR A 13 27.19 -11.45 -11.59
C THR A 13 26.76 -12.51 -12.59
N ILE A 14 26.25 -12.07 -13.74
CA ILE A 14 25.81 -12.94 -14.84
C ILE A 14 26.29 -12.31 -16.15
N GLN A 15 27.12 -13.05 -16.88
CA GLN A 15 27.54 -12.77 -18.25
C GLN A 15 27.25 -14.01 -19.10
N GLN A 16 26.21 -13.91 -19.93
CA GLN A 16 25.75 -14.97 -20.83
C GLN A 16 26.86 -15.45 -21.79
N GLY A 17 26.84 -16.76 -22.11
CA GLY A 17 27.67 -17.37 -23.14
C GLY A 17 27.16 -17.14 -24.56
N ASN A 18 27.68 -17.89 -25.53
CA ASN A 18 27.31 -17.76 -26.96
C ASN A 18 26.03 -18.57 -27.31
N THR A 19 24.99 -18.48 -26.48
CA THR A 19 23.81 -19.37 -26.52
C THR A 19 22.47 -18.64 -26.34
N GLY A 20 21.36 -19.31 -26.65
CA GLY A 20 19.98 -18.77 -26.62
C GLY A 20 19.29 -18.82 -25.25
N ASP A 21 20.08 -18.85 -24.18
CA ASP A 21 19.71 -19.08 -22.77
C ASP A 21 19.25 -17.81 -22.02
N CYS A 22 19.27 -16.64 -22.66
CA CYS A 22 18.91 -15.34 -22.06
C CYS A 22 17.63 -15.36 -21.23
N TYR A 23 16.58 -16.06 -21.68
CA TYR A 23 15.33 -16.22 -20.94
C TYR A 23 15.50 -16.88 -19.57
N LEU A 24 16.39 -17.89 -19.46
CA LEU A 24 16.69 -18.58 -18.22
C LEU A 24 17.54 -17.68 -17.31
N LEU A 25 18.63 -17.11 -17.84
CA LEU A 25 19.50 -16.23 -17.05
C LEU A 25 18.79 -15.00 -16.54
N THR A 26 17.97 -14.34 -17.37
CA THR A 26 17.17 -13.19 -16.97
C THR A 26 16.09 -13.56 -15.95
N ALA A 27 15.45 -14.73 -16.09
CA ALA A 27 14.49 -15.21 -15.11
C ALA A 27 15.13 -15.50 -13.75
N ILE A 28 16.33 -16.12 -13.75
CA ILE A 28 17.12 -16.34 -12.55
C ILE A 28 17.57 -14.99 -11.94
N ASP A 29 18.05 -14.03 -12.75
CA ASP A 29 18.42 -12.68 -12.28
C ASP A 29 17.22 -11.94 -11.69
N CYS A 30 16.02 -12.05 -12.29
CA CYS A 30 14.77 -11.54 -11.72
C CYS A 30 14.48 -12.14 -10.35
N ILE A 31 14.51 -13.47 -10.23
CA ILE A 31 14.20 -14.17 -8.97
C ILE A 31 15.26 -13.87 -7.90
N LEU A 32 16.55 -13.87 -8.23
CA LEU A 32 17.61 -13.52 -7.27
C LEU A 32 17.49 -12.10 -6.72
N ASN A 33 16.97 -11.17 -7.51
CA ASN A 33 16.74 -9.78 -7.12
C ASN A 33 15.34 -9.52 -6.54
N SER A 34 14.52 -10.55 -6.27
CA SER A 34 13.13 -10.39 -5.80
C SER A 34 13.01 -10.11 -4.29
N GLY A 35 13.67 -9.05 -3.81
CA GLY A 35 13.68 -8.68 -2.39
C GLY A 35 14.33 -9.75 -1.51
N THR A 36 13.79 -9.94 -0.31
CA THR A 36 14.38 -10.80 0.73
C THR A 36 14.17 -12.31 0.54
N GLU A 37 13.25 -12.72 -0.35
CA GLU A 37 12.81 -14.11 -0.49
C GLU A 37 13.54 -14.85 -1.63
N GLY A 38 14.00 -14.10 -2.63
CA GLY A 38 14.55 -14.62 -3.89
C GLY A 38 15.85 -15.40 -3.77
N LEU A 39 16.88 -14.79 -3.16
CA LEU A 39 18.16 -15.46 -2.92
C LEU A 39 18.02 -16.68 -1.97
N PRO A 40 17.26 -16.62 -0.86
CA PRO A 40 16.98 -17.81 -0.04
C PRO A 40 16.29 -18.94 -0.81
N LEU A 41 15.33 -18.66 -1.69
CA LEU A 41 14.71 -19.68 -2.55
C LEU A 41 15.78 -20.38 -3.41
N VAL A 42 16.59 -19.62 -4.16
CA VAL A 42 17.60 -20.23 -5.05
C VAL A 42 18.69 -20.95 -4.25
N LYS A 43 19.10 -20.42 -3.08
CA LYS A 43 19.97 -21.14 -2.14
C LYS A 43 19.37 -22.47 -1.68
N SER A 44 18.06 -22.53 -1.42
CA SER A 44 17.38 -23.74 -0.91
C SER A 44 17.34 -24.93 -1.88
N LEU A 45 17.57 -24.71 -3.17
CA LEU A 45 17.68 -25.78 -4.16
C LEU A 45 18.97 -26.60 -4.02
N PHE A 46 19.98 -26.09 -3.29
CA PHE A 46 21.30 -26.71 -3.22
C PHE A 46 21.69 -27.20 -1.83
N THR A 47 22.58 -28.18 -1.78
CA THR A 47 23.30 -28.57 -0.57
C THR A 47 24.74 -28.92 -0.94
N GLN A 48 25.71 -28.21 -0.37
CA GLN A 48 27.13 -28.47 -0.59
C GLN A 48 27.67 -29.46 0.45
N THR A 49 28.46 -30.43 0.00
CA THR A 49 29.16 -31.42 0.84
C THR A 49 30.66 -31.36 0.59
N ALA A 50 31.44 -32.21 1.27
CA ALA A 50 32.88 -32.34 0.99
C ALA A 50 33.17 -32.95 -0.39
N GLU A 51 32.25 -33.77 -0.92
CA GLU A 51 32.44 -34.55 -2.16
C GLU A 51 31.90 -33.84 -3.41
N GLY A 52 30.97 -32.90 -3.24
CA GLY A 52 30.31 -32.22 -4.34
C GLY A 52 29.13 -31.34 -3.90
N VAL A 53 28.20 -31.12 -4.83
CA VAL A 53 26.97 -30.35 -4.60
C VAL A 53 25.77 -31.17 -5.04
N ALA A 54 24.78 -31.31 -4.17
CA ALA A 54 23.45 -31.77 -4.53
C ALA A 54 22.59 -30.58 -4.98
N LEU A 55 21.84 -30.76 -6.06
CA LEU A 55 20.77 -29.90 -6.54
C LEU A 55 19.46 -30.69 -6.48
N ARG A 56 18.45 -30.15 -5.81
CA ARG A 56 17.10 -30.72 -5.67
C ARG A 56 16.12 -29.85 -6.45
N ILE A 57 15.47 -30.42 -7.46
CA ILE A 57 14.46 -29.75 -8.30
C ILE A 57 13.10 -30.38 -8.00
N LYS A 58 12.09 -29.58 -7.64
CA LYS A 58 10.76 -30.13 -7.38
C LYS A 58 10.11 -30.63 -8.67
N ARG A 59 9.72 -31.91 -8.70
CA ARG A 59 9.12 -32.51 -9.90
C ARG A 59 7.74 -31.91 -10.19
N THR A 60 7.57 -31.49 -11.44
CA THR A 60 6.35 -30.89 -12.01
C THR A 60 6.12 -31.43 -13.44
N ASP A 61 5.02 -31.05 -14.10
CA ASP A 61 4.61 -31.59 -15.42
C ASP A 61 5.57 -31.26 -16.59
N ILE A 62 6.64 -30.49 -16.36
CA ILE A 62 7.76 -30.40 -17.31
C ILE A 62 8.52 -31.72 -17.42
N PHE A 63 8.58 -32.52 -16.33
CA PHE A 63 9.24 -33.83 -16.30
C PHE A 63 8.60 -34.78 -17.32
N ASP A 64 7.26 -34.85 -17.33
CA ASP A 64 6.47 -35.69 -18.25
C ASP A 64 6.62 -35.28 -19.72
N SER A 65 7.24 -34.12 -19.99
CA SER A 65 7.56 -33.62 -21.33
C SER A 65 9.05 -33.71 -21.68
N SER A 66 9.92 -34.14 -20.75
CA SER A 66 11.34 -34.31 -21.02
C SER A 66 11.62 -35.59 -21.79
N ASN A 67 12.37 -35.45 -22.89
CA ASN A 67 12.97 -36.59 -23.62
C ASN A 67 14.45 -36.81 -23.23
N ASN A 68 14.94 -36.15 -22.17
CA ASN A 68 16.37 -36.01 -21.91
C ASN A 68 16.82 -36.45 -20.50
N ILE A 69 15.93 -36.57 -19.51
CA ILE A 69 16.27 -37.18 -18.20
C ILE A 69 16.26 -38.70 -18.34
N THR A 70 17.37 -39.25 -18.85
CA THR A 70 17.57 -40.70 -19.01
C THR A 70 18.96 -41.10 -18.49
N PRO A 71 19.15 -42.33 -17.97
CA PRO A 71 20.43 -42.76 -17.40
C PRO A 71 21.61 -42.53 -18.36
N GLY A 72 21.49 -42.94 -19.62
CA GLY A 72 22.53 -42.76 -20.64
C GLY A 72 22.83 -41.32 -21.05
N LYS A 73 22.04 -40.32 -20.62
CA LYS A 73 22.40 -38.90 -20.76
C LYS A 73 23.01 -38.29 -19.49
N LEU A 74 22.82 -38.91 -18.33
CA LEU A 74 23.29 -38.41 -17.04
C LEU A 74 24.57 -39.12 -16.58
N ASP A 75 24.79 -40.37 -17.02
CA ASP A 75 25.96 -41.17 -16.71
C ASP A 75 27.29 -40.46 -17.04
N GLY A 76 28.31 -40.71 -16.21
CA GLY A 76 29.60 -40.02 -16.22
C GLY A 76 29.57 -38.52 -15.86
N LYS A 77 28.39 -37.86 -15.89
CA LYS A 77 28.24 -36.41 -15.67
C LYS A 77 27.63 -36.11 -14.29
N TYR A 78 26.51 -36.74 -13.94
CA TYR A 78 25.77 -36.50 -12.69
C TYR A 78 25.20 -37.79 -12.12
N THR A 79 25.27 -38.00 -10.81
CA THR A 79 24.47 -39.05 -10.16
C THR A 79 23.05 -38.53 -9.97
N TYR A 80 22.06 -39.24 -10.52
CA TYR A 80 20.66 -38.81 -10.50
C TYR A 80 19.75 -39.87 -9.87
N HIS A 81 18.81 -39.42 -9.03
CA HIS A 81 17.68 -40.22 -8.58
C HIS A 81 16.44 -39.34 -8.34
N TYR A 82 15.30 -40.00 -8.16
CA TYR A 82 14.05 -39.36 -7.75
C TYR A 82 13.78 -39.64 -6.28
N ASP A 83 13.69 -38.59 -5.47
CA ASP A 83 13.24 -38.66 -4.08
C ASP A 83 11.70 -38.61 -4.05
N ALA A 84 11.10 -39.79 -3.87
CA ALA A 84 9.65 -39.95 -3.79
C ALA A 84 9.03 -39.42 -2.49
N ALA A 85 9.83 -39.17 -1.44
CA ALA A 85 9.33 -38.64 -0.17
C ALA A 85 9.15 -37.11 -0.22
N THR A 86 9.99 -36.41 -0.98
CA THR A 86 9.85 -34.95 -1.21
C THR A 86 9.22 -34.58 -2.55
N ASN A 87 9.08 -35.55 -3.48
CA ASN A 87 8.72 -35.33 -4.89
C ASN A 87 9.75 -34.40 -5.58
N GLU A 88 11.02 -34.79 -5.53
CA GLU A 88 12.14 -34.03 -6.09
C GLU A 88 13.05 -34.91 -6.95
N ASP A 89 13.51 -34.32 -8.06
CA ASP A 89 14.62 -34.82 -8.85
C ASP A 89 15.93 -34.36 -8.18
N VAL A 90 16.79 -35.32 -7.81
CA VAL A 90 18.03 -35.05 -7.08
C VAL A 90 19.23 -35.35 -7.97
N PHE A 91 19.96 -34.30 -8.32
CA PHE A 91 21.22 -34.37 -9.07
C PHE A 91 22.39 -34.13 -8.13
N PHE A 92 23.32 -35.07 -8.02
CA PHE A 92 24.59 -34.88 -7.32
C PHE A 92 25.72 -34.66 -8.33
N LEU A 93 26.44 -33.56 -8.14
CA LEU A 93 27.54 -33.10 -8.96
C LEU A 93 28.85 -33.24 -8.17
N PRO A 94 29.70 -34.24 -8.47
CA PRO A 94 30.97 -34.42 -7.75
C PRO A 94 31.95 -33.28 -8.06
N ASN A 95 32.89 -33.00 -7.15
CA ASN A 95 33.85 -31.90 -7.27
C ASN A 95 34.58 -31.82 -8.63
N LYS A 96 34.94 -32.96 -9.25
CA LYS A 96 35.52 -32.98 -10.60
C LYS A 96 34.59 -32.34 -11.64
N ARG A 97 33.30 -32.70 -11.61
CA ARG A 97 32.30 -32.13 -12.54
C ARG A 97 32.06 -30.66 -12.28
N LEU A 98 32.11 -30.24 -11.01
CA LEU A 98 32.00 -28.82 -10.63
C LEU A 98 33.17 -28.00 -11.20
N GLN A 99 34.39 -28.55 -11.18
CA GLN A 99 35.57 -27.92 -11.80
C GLN A 99 35.42 -27.83 -13.33
N GLU A 100 35.03 -28.92 -14.01
CA GLU A 100 34.74 -28.93 -15.47
C GLU A 100 33.67 -27.91 -15.89
N ILE A 101 32.69 -27.63 -15.01
CA ILE A 101 31.65 -26.63 -15.22
C ILE A 101 32.19 -25.21 -14.96
N ASP A 102 33.05 -25.04 -13.96
CA ASP A 102 33.58 -23.73 -13.57
C ASP A 102 34.61 -23.19 -14.57
N GLU A 103 35.49 -24.06 -15.07
CA GLU A 103 36.56 -23.76 -16.05
C GLU A 103 36.05 -23.66 -17.51
N SER A 104 34.78 -23.99 -17.75
CA SER A 104 34.18 -24.03 -19.09
C SER A 104 33.87 -22.63 -19.64
N ASP A 105 34.55 -22.22 -20.71
CA ASP A 105 34.30 -20.97 -21.44
C ASP A 105 33.03 -20.96 -22.32
N ALA A 106 32.34 -22.09 -22.48
CA ALA A 106 31.22 -22.22 -23.43
C ALA A 106 29.90 -21.59 -22.92
N GLY A 107 29.70 -21.55 -21.60
CA GLY A 107 28.45 -21.13 -20.95
C GLY A 107 28.59 -19.86 -20.10
N VAL A 108 27.62 -19.65 -19.22
CA VAL A 108 27.50 -18.46 -18.38
C VAL A 108 28.72 -18.26 -17.47
N ARG A 109 29.30 -17.06 -17.55
CA ARG A 109 30.33 -16.59 -16.63
C ARG A 109 29.64 -15.88 -15.46
N SER A 110 29.94 -16.32 -14.24
CA SER A 110 29.29 -15.85 -13.01
C SER A 110 30.21 -16.05 -11.80
N ASN A 111 30.07 -15.20 -10.77
CA ASN A 111 30.68 -15.39 -9.45
C ASN A 111 29.91 -16.37 -8.53
N ALA A 112 28.82 -16.97 -9.02
CA ALA A 112 28.06 -18.01 -8.33
C ALA A 112 28.02 -19.30 -9.18
N LEU A 113 28.65 -20.36 -8.70
CA LEU A 113 28.68 -21.66 -9.39
C LEU A 113 27.25 -22.24 -9.54
N ALA A 114 26.32 -21.90 -8.64
CA ALA A 114 24.90 -22.24 -8.74
C ALA A 114 24.28 -21.86 -10.12
N ILE A 115 24.66 -20.73 -10.71
CA ILE A 115 24.13 -20.27 -12.00
C ILE A 115 24.63 -21.18 -13.14
N LYS A 116 25.92 -21.52 -13.12
CA LYS A 116 26.54 -22.45 -14.07
C LYS A 116 25.94 -23.86 -14.00
N ILE A 117 25.51 -24.28 -12.79
CA ILE A 117 24.81 -25.56 -12.60
C ILE A 117 23.38 -25.48 -13.17
N LEU A 118 22.60 -24.44 -12.86
CA LEU A 118 21.21 -24.31 -13.34
C LEU A 118 21.13 -24.21 -14.88
N GLU A 119 22.05 -23.46 -15.51
CA GLU A 119 22.20 -23.42 -16.97
C GLU A 119 22.27 -24.84 -17.54
N ARG A 120 23.16 -25.67 -17.00
CA ARG A 120 23.47 -27.02 -17.53
C ARG A 120 22.49 -28.11 -17.13
N VAL A 121 21.78 -27.97 -16.01
CA VAL A 121 20.77 -28.96 -15.57
C VAL A 121 19.41 -28.67 -16.22
N SER A 122 19.06 -27.41 -16.46
CA SER A 122 17.78 -27.05 -17.11
C SER A 122 17.58 -27.69 -18.49
N SER A 123 18.66 -27.90 -19.26
CA SER A 123 18.59 -28.51 -20.59
C SER A 123 18.10 -29.96 -20.60
N TYR A 124 18.18 -30.66 -19.46
CA TYR A 124 17.64 -32.01 -19.32
C TYR A 124 16.12 -31.99 -19.16
N TYR A 125 15.50 -30.88 -18.77
CA TYR A 125 14.03 -30.73 -18.74
C TYR A 125 13.44 -30.29 -20.10
N TYR A 126 14.25 -30.26 -21.17
CA TYR A 126 13.79 -29.86 -22.49
C TYR A 126 13.04 -30.96 -23.24
N THR A 127 12.03 -30.53 -24.00
CA THR A 127 11.23 -31.35 -24.92
C THR A 127 12.01 -31.78 -26.16
N GLY A 128 12.83 -30.88 -26.70
CA GLY A 128 13.64 -31.14 -27.89
C GLY A 128 14.80 -32.11 -27.60
N TYR A 129 15.05 -33.05 -28.50
CA TYR A 129 16.24 -33.89 -28.43
C TYR A 129 17.50 -33.08 -28.74
N TRP A 130 18.56 -33.30 -27.95
CA TRP A 130 19.92 -32.83 -28.23
C TRP A 130 20.94 -33.96 -28.01
N PRO A 131 22.00 -34.07 -28.84
CA PRO A 131 23.03 -35.10 -28.70
C PRO A 131 23.92 -34.78 -27.48
N ASN A 132 24.19 -35.79 -26.64
CA ASN A 132 24.86 -35.59 -25.34
C ASN A 132 26.35 -36.00 -25.34
N GLU A 133 26.96 -36.23 -26.50
CA GLU A 133 28.36 -36.69 -26.59
C GLU A 133 29.37 -35.65 -26.07
N ASP A 134 29.11 -34.35 -26.27
CA ASP A 134 29.98 -33.26 -25.80
C ASP A 134 29.78 -32.96 -24.29
N MET A 135 30.87 -32.58 -23.62
CA MET A 135 30.87 -32.01 -22.27
C MET A 135 30.07 -30.69 -22.16
N ASN A 136 29.98 -29.95 -23.27
CA ASN A 136 29.28 -28.69 -23.44
C ASN A 136 27.93 -28.83 -24.17
N ALA A 137 27.52 -30.05 -24.53
CA ALA A 137 26.23 -30.30 -25.18
C ALA A 137 25.03 -29.73 -24.42
N SER A 138 25.06 -29.77 -23.08
CA SER A 138 24.00 -29.18 -22.23
C SER A 138 23.89 -27.65 -22.35
N VAL A 139 24.98 -26.98 -22.76
CA VAL A 139 25.01 -25.54 -23.01
C VAL A 139 24.51 -25.27 -24.44
N ALA A 140 25.02 -26.01 -25.43
CA ALA A 140 24.54 -25.93 -26.82
C ALA A 140 23.03 -26.25 -26.96
N ALA A 141 22.47 -27.08 -26.08
CA ALA A 141 21.05 -27.40 -26.01
C ALA A 141 20.13 -26.18 -25.85
N HIS A 142 20.61 -25.05 -25.32
CA HIS A 142 19.85 -23.80 -25.26
C HIS A 142 19.51 -23.24 -26.65
N ASN A 143 20.22 -23.63 -27.71
CA ASN A 143 19.96 -23.18 -29.08
C ASN A 143 18.90 -24.02 -29.83
N ILE A 144 18.39 -25.13 -29.28
CA ILE A 144 17.46 -26.00 -30.03
C ILE A 144 16.06 -25.37 -30.16
N PRO A 145 15.38 -25.57 -31.31
CA PRO A 145 13.99 -25.14 -31.49
C PRO A 145 13.05 -25.96 -30.61
N SER A 146 11.90 -25.37 -30.26
CA SER A 146 10.81 -26.04 -29.50
C SER A 146 11.28 -26.74 -28.21
N ARG A 147 12.25 -26.12 -27.51
CA ARG A 147 12.92 -26.67 -26.32
C ARG A 147 12.08 -26.74 -25.05
N HIS A 148 10.92 -26.06 -25.01
CA HIS A 148 9.92 -26.22 -23.95
C HIS A 148 8.54 -26.50 -24.57
N LYS A 149 7.68 -27.21 -23.82
CA LYS A 149 6.27 -27.46 -24.14
C LYS A 149 5.41 -26.19 -24.04
N ASP A 150 5.62 -25.43 -22.97
CA ASP A 150 4.94 -24.16 -22.66
C ASP A 150 5.83 -22.95 -23.03
N SER A 151 5.49 -21.75 -22.56
CA SER A 151 6.40 -20.60 -22.70
C SER A 151 7.66 -20.75 -21.85
N SER A 152 8.72 -20.00 -22.20
CA SER A 152 9.95 -19.88 -21.40
C SER A 152 9.69 -19.52 -19.94
N THR A 153 8.68 -18.68 -19.70
CA THR A 153 8.29 -18.18 -18.38
C THR A 153 7.66 -19.28 -17.54
N VAL A 154 6.73 -20.03 -18.12
CA VAL A 154 6.09 -21.17 -17.47
C VAL A 154 7.10 -22.29 -17.21
N PHE A 155 8.01 -22.54 -18.15
CA PHE A 155 9.10 -23.51 -17.98
C PHE A 155 10.01 -23.16 -16.79
N VAL A 156 10.59 -21.96 -16.75
CA VAL A 156 11.52 -21.58 -15.66
C VAL A 156 10.79 -21.51 -14.32
N GLY A 157 9.52 -21.08 -14.31
CA GLY A 157 8.70 -21.11 -13.10
C GLY A 157 8.54 -22.52 -12.53
N LYS A 158 8.08 -23.46 -13.37
CA LYS A 158 7.94 -24.88 -13.01
C LYS A 158 9.28 -25.53 -12.60
N PHE A 159 10.39 -25.16 -13.24
CA PHE A 159 11.74 -25.65 -12.94
C PHE A 159 12.30 -25.14 -11.61
N LEU A 160 12.01 -23.88 -11.22
CA LEU A 160 12.46 -23.29 -9.95
C LEU A 160 11.41 -23.38 -8.82
N GLY A 161 10.28 -24.04 -9.06
CA GLY A 161 9.21 -24.23 -8.06
C GLY A 161 8.41 -22.97 -7.71
N VAL A 162 8.33 -22.00 -8.62
CA VAL A 162 7.61 -20.72 -8.46
C VAL A 162 6.45 -20.60 -9.44
N GLU A 163 5.39 -19.87 -9.07
CA GLU A 163 4.36 -19.54 -10.05
C GLU A 163 4.87 -18.50 -11.05
N ALA A 164 4.44 -18.59 -12.30
CA ALA A 164 4.90 -17.74 -13.38
C ALA A 164 3.82 -17.52 -14.43
N GLN A 165 3.73 -16.29 -14.96
CA GLN A 165 2.78 -15.95 -16.02
C GLN A 165 3.35 -14.92 -17.01
N ASP A 166 2.88 -14.97 -18.25
CA ASP A 166 3.17 -13.97 -19.28
C ASP A 166 2.05 -12.94 -19.38
N SER A 167 2.38 -11.71 -19.78
CA SER A 167 1.43 -10.63 -20.01
C SER A 167 1.85 -9.76 -21.21
N SER A 168 0.86 -9.16 -21.88
CA SER A 168 1.04 -8.11 -22.88
C SER A 168 0.49 -6.75 -22.42
N ASP A 169 -0.02 -6.65 -21.20
CA ASP A 169 -0.53 -5.39 -20.64
C ASP A 169 0.64 -4.58 -20.06
N ILE A 170 1.07 -3.56 -20.80
CA ILE A 170 2.17 -2.68 -20.41
C ILE A 170 1.79 -1.72 -19.27
N GLU A 171 0.53 -1.27 -19.20
CA GLU A 171 0.09 -0.31 -18.19
C GLU A 171 -0.08 -1.01 -16.83
N ALA A 172 -0.56 -2.26 -16.82
CA ALA A 172 -0.53 -3.13 -15.64
C ALA A 172 0.89 -3.43 -15.14
N ILE A 173 1.88 -3.54 -16.03
CA ILE A 173 3.28 -3.75 -15.66
C ILE A 173 3.92 -2.47 -15.12
N ILE A 174 3.56 -1.30 -15.67
CA ILE A 174 3.95 0.01 -15.12
C ILE A 174 3.39 0.16 -13.69
N LYS A 175 2.11 -0.17 -13.47
CA LYS A 175 1.49 -0.21 -12.14
C LYS A 175 2.22 -1.19 -11.20
N LEU A 176 2.39 -2.45 -11.62
CA LEU A 176 3.04 -3.50 -10.83
C LEU A 176 4.46 -3.14 -10.40
N LYS A 177 5.29 -2.59 -11.30
CA LYS A 177 6.67 -2.15 -10.97
C LYS A 177 6.73 -0.80 -10.22
N THR A 178 5.62 -0.07 -10.14
CA THR A 178 5.49 1.11 -9.25
C THR A 178 5.09 0.69 -7.84
N GLU A 179 4.19 -0.28 -7.70
CA GLU A 179 3.62 -0.72 -6.41
C GLU A 179 4.45 -1.82 -5.73
N LYS A 180 5.02 -2.74 -6.51
CA LYS A 180 6.00 -3.74 -6.08
C LYS A 180 7.30 -3.57 -6.89
N PRO A 181 8.17 -2.55 -6.60
CA PRO A 181 9.40 -2.31 -7.37
C PRO A 181 10.33 -3.52 -7.48
N ASN A 182 10.37 -4.35 -6.44
CA ASN A 182 11.19 -5.57 -6.39
C ASN A 182 10.47 -6.81 -6.99
N GLN A 183 9.33 -6.66 -7.68
CA GLN A 183 8.66 -7.78 -8.34
C GLN A 183 9.58 -8.34 -9.45
N PRO A 184 9.79 -9.67 -9.50
CA PRO A 184 10.60 -10.32 -10.53
C PRO A 184 9.86 -10.31 -11.87
N VAL A 185 10.09 -9.27 -12.67
CA VAL A 185 9.54 -9.07 -14.01
C VAL A 185 10.67 -8.93 -15.03
N TYR A 186 10.60 -9.71 -16.10
CA TYR A 186 11.39 -9.48 -17.32
C TYR A 186 10.51 -9.12 -18.51
N ILE A 187 11.12 -8.44 -19.48
CA ILE A 187 10.56 -8.20 -20.80
C ILE A 187 11.31 -9.07 -21.80
N SER A 188 10.58 -9.83 -22.61
CA SER A 188 11.09 -10.31 -23.89
C SER A 188 10.63 -9.38 -25.00
N MET A 189 11.52 -8.99 -25.90
CA MET A 189 11.18 -8.13 -27.05
C MET A 189 12.09 -8.38 -28.25
N ALA A 190 11.70 -7.87 -29.41
CA ALA A 190 12.56 -7.80 -30.59
C ALA A 190 13.73 -6.84 -30.33
N TYR A 191 14.96 -7.35 -30.43
CA TYR A 191 16.15 -6.69 -29.88
C TYR A 191 17.19 -6.40 -30.98
N GLY A 192 18.03 -5.39 -30.75
CA GLY A 192 18.96 -4.89 -31.77
C GLY A 192 18.31 -3.92 -32.76
N TYR A 193 18.86 -3.87 -33.97
CA TYR A 193 18.59 -2.87 -35.00
C TYR A 193 17.48 -3.27 -35.99
N LYS A 194 17.02 -2.28 -36.78
CA LYS A 194 16.10 -2.50 -37.91
C LYS A 194 16.85 -3.02 -39.13
N ASP A 195 16.22 -3.94 -39.86
CA ASP A 195 16.63 -4.36 -41.20
C ASP A 195 16.27 -3.32 -42.28
N TYR A 196 16.59 -3.64 -43.54
CA TYR A 196 16.26 -2.83 -44.71
C TYR A 196 14.74 -2.71 -45.01
N LEU A 197 13.89 -3.45 -44.28
CA LEU A 197 12.42 -3.37 -44.31
C LEU A 197 11.85 -2.66 -43.06
N GLY A 198 12.72 -2.08 -42.21
CA GLY A 198 12.34 -1.38 -40.99
C GLY A 198 11.98 -2.29 -39.80
N ARG A 199 12.17 -3.61 -39.92
CA ARG A 199 11.77 -4.64 -38.94
C ARG A 199 12.94 -5.00 -38.03
N ILE A 200 12.64 -5.24 -36.75
CA ILE A 200 13.62 -5.69 -35.76
C ILE A 200 13.43 -7.20 -35.56
N HIS A 201 14.51 -7.96 -35.66
CA HIS A 201 14.50 -9.44 -35.61
C HIS A 201 15.22 -9.97 -34.38
N GLY A 202 14.94 -11.23 -34.02
CA GLY A 202 15.51 -11.88 -32.84
C GLY A 202 14.84 -11.41 -31.55
N ARG A 203 14.26 -12.36 -30.78
CA ARG A 203 13.72 -12.05 -29.45
C ARG A 203 14.81 -12.25 -28.39
N HIS A 204 15.09 -11.21 -27.63
CA HIS A 204 15.93 -11.26 -26.42
C HIS A 204 15.06 -11.24 -25.16
N ALA A 205 15.69 -11.36 -23.99
CA ALA A 205 15.08 -11.20 -22.67
C ALA A 205 15.95 -10.27 -21.80
N LEU A 206 15.32 -9.29 -21.14
CA LEU A 206 15.99 -8.32 -20.27
C LEU A 206 15.16 -8.12 -18.99
N ARG A 207 15.80 -8.02 -17.83
CA ARG A 207 15.10 -7.74 -16.55
C ARG A 207 14.67 -6.29 -16.52
N ILE A 208 13.47 -6.00 -16.01
CA ILE A 208 13.09 -4.62 -15.68
C ILE A 208 13.72 -4.26 -14.33
N ASP A 209 14.72 -3.38 -14.35
CA ASP A 209 15.30 -2.78 -13.15
C ASP A 209 14.25 -1.87 -12.49
N LYS A 210 13.85 -0.83 -13.21
CA LYS A 210 12.83 0.14 -12.82
C LYS A 210 12.16 0.75 -14.05
N ILE A 211 11.01 1.36 -13.84
CA ILE A 211 10.33 2.20 -14.83
C ILE A 211 10.30 3.62 -14.25
N VAL A 212 10.60 4.63 -15.07
CA VAL A 212 10.73 6.03 -14.64
C VAL A 212 9.76 6.89 -15.45
N PRO A 213 8.84 7.65 -14.83
CA PRO A 213 7.93 8.53 -15.56
C PRO A 213 8.67 9.72 -16.20
N LYS A 214 8.16 10.16 -17.35
CA LYS A 214 8.63 11.32 -18.13
C LYS A 214 7.48 12.31 -18.32
N GLN A 215 7.80 13.59 -18.26
CA GLN A 215 6.86 14.69 -18.53
C GLN A 215 6.89 15.06 -20.03
N PRO A 216 5.77 15.48 -20.64
CA PRO A 216 4.42 15.57 -20.04
C PRO A 216 3.77 14.20 -19.83
N ASP A 217 3.84 13.31 -20.84
CA ASP A 217 3.31 11.94 -20.80
C ASP A 217 4.34 10.97 -21.37
N GLY A 218 4.78 10.00 -20.58
CA GLY A 218 5.67 8.93 -21.04
C GLY A 218 6.37 8.18 -19.92
N TYR A 219 7.06 7.09 -20.28
CA TYR A 219 7.87 6.30 -19.35
C TYR A 219 9.16 5.82 -20.02
N ASP A 220 10.25 5.82 -19.27
CA ASP A 220 11.51 5.16 -19.61
C ASP A 220 11.63 3.84 -18.85
N PHE A 221 11.77 2.73 -19.59
CA PHE A 221 12.05 1.41 -19.06
C PHE A 221 13.57 1.23 -18.92
N VAL A 222 14.06 1.14 -17.70
CA VAL A 222 15.46 0.80 -17.41
C VAL A 222 15.56 -0.72 -17.32
N LEU A 223 16.28 -1.30 -18.27
CA LEU A 223 16.43 -2.74 -18.45
C LEU A 223 17.86 -3.19 -18.12
N ILE A 224 17.99 -4.44 -17.67
CA ILE A 224 19.26 -5.12 -17.40
C ILE A 224 19.39 -6.34 -18.33
N ASN A 225 20.51 -6.42 -19.04
CA ASN A 225 20.75 -7.37 -20.11
C ASN A 225 21.59 -8.57 -19.61
N PRO A 226 21.15 -9.84 -19.78
CA PRO A 226 21.90 -11.01 -19.31
C PRO A 226 23.28 -11.19 -19.96
N TRP A 227 23.56 -10.52 -21.09
CA TRP A 227 24.90 -10.42 -21.66
C TRP A 227 25.93 -9.84 -20.67
N ASN A 228 25.49 -8.96 -19.77
CA ASN A 228 26.22 -8.57 -18.55
C ASN A 228 25.22 -7.87 -17.60
N ASN A 229 24.79 -8.54 -16.53
CA ASN A 229 23.76 -8.02 -15.63
C ASN A 229 24.17 -6.78 -14.80
N GLN A 230 25.43 -6.33 -14.91
CA GLN A 230 25.90 -5.07 -14.35
C GLN A 230 25.61 -3.87 -15.28
N LYS A 231 25.27 -4.10 -16.55
CA LYS A 231 24.94 -3.06 -17.53
C LYS A 231 23.44 -2.77 -17.56
N LYS A 232 23.11 -1.49 -17.71
CA LYS A 232 21.74 -0.98 -17.85
C LYS A 232 21.55 -0.32 -19.21
N GLU A 233 20.38 -0.53 -19.78
CA GLU A 233 19.91 0.05 -21.04
C GLU A 233 18.58 0.76 -20.79
N THR A 234 18.28 1.83 -21.53
CA THR A 234 17.05 2.62 -21.33
C THR A 234 16.28 2.73 -22.64
N PHE A 235 15.01 2.35 -22.61
CA PHE A 235 14.08 2.37 -23.75
C PHE A 235 12.84 3.20 -23.41
N SER A 236 12.33 4.01 -24.34
CA SER A 236 11.05 4.70 -24.12
C SER A 236 9.87 3.73 -24.25
N ILE A 237 8.74 4.06 -23.62
CA ILE A 237 7.50 3.28 -23.74
C ILE A 237 7.05 3.08 -25.19
N ASP A 238 7.27 4.05 -26.08
CA ASP A 238 6.95 3.94 -27.50
C ASP A 238 7.89 2.98 -28.24
N GLU A 239 9.18 2.97 -27.87
CA GLU A 239 10.13 2.01 -28.43
C GLU A 239 9.83 0.57 -27.94
N ILE A 240 9.46 0.41 -26.66
CA ILE A 240 8.95 -0.86 -26.14
C ILE A 240 7.69 -1.29 -26.92
N LYS A 241 6.71 -0.40 -27.09
CA LYS A 241 5.47 -0.65 -27.84
C LYS A 241 5.75 -1.04 -29.30
N ALA A 242 6.81 -0.51 -29.92
CA ALA A 242 7.25 -0.88 -31.27
C ALA A 242 8.01 -2.23 -31.37
N ARG A 243 8.52 -2.79 -30.26
CA ARG A 243 9.43 -3.95 -30.25
C ARG A 243 8.76 -5.32 -30.03
N ASN A 244 7.46 -5.49 -30.31
CA ASN A 244 6.75 -6.79 -30.15
C ASN A 244 6.99 -7.44 -28.77
N TYR A 245 6.76 -6.65 -27.72
CA TYR A 245 7.08 -7.00 -26.35
C TYR A 245 6.16 -8.09 -25.78
N ARG A 246 6.67 -8.80 -24.76
CA ARG A 246 5.92 -9.67 -23.85
C ARG A 246 6.57 -9.58 -22.48
N PHE A 247 5.79 -9.28 -21.46
CA PHE A 247 6.25 -9.29 -20.08
C PHE A 247 6.06 -10.67 -19.46
N SER A 248 6.86 -10.96 -18.44
CA SER A 248 6.98 -12.29 -17.85
C SER A 248 7.28 -12.13 -16.36
N ILE A 249 6.37 -12.62 -15.53
CA ILE A 249 6.26 -12.30 -14.09
C ILE A 249 6.38 -13.59 -13.29
N TYR A 250 7.15 -13.56 -12.19
CA TYR A 250 7.28 -14.68 -11.25
C TYR A 250 6.67 -14.36 -9.87
N ASN A 251 6.34 -15.41 -9.12
CA ASN A 251 5.87 -15.35 -7.73
C ASN A 251 6.77 -16.19 -6.82
N VAL A 252 7.59 -15.53 -5.99
CA VAL A 252 8.47 -16.21 -5.04
C VAL A 252 7.75 -16.57 -3.73
N LYS A 253 6.55 -16.01 -3.49
CA LYS A 253 5.76 -16.29 -2.29
C LYS A 253 4.82 -17.47 -2.48
N LYS A 254 4.99 -18.50 -1.66
CA LYS A 254 4.12 -19.69 -1.57
C LYS A 254 2.71 -19.42 -1.00
N GLN A 255 2.27 -18.15 -0.90
CA GLN A 255 1.01 -17.74 -0.27
C GLN A 255 0.20 -16.65 -1.00
N GLU A 256 0.77 -15.93 -1.98
CA GLU A 256 -0.05 -15.04 -2.85
C GLU A 256 -0.70 -15.93 -3.94
N PRO A 257 -2.05 -15.98 -4.07
CA PRO A 257 -2.73 -16.88 -5.00
C PRO A 257 -2.63 -16.42 -6.45
N LYS A 258 -2.79 -17.36 -7.40
CA LYS A 258 -2.66 -17.18 -8.86
C LYS A 258 -3.29 -15.92 -9.49
N ASN A 259 -4.32 -15.34 -8.87
CA ASN A 259 -5.04 -14.20 -9.43
C ASN A 259 -4.45 -12.83 -9.03
N ASP A 260 -3.50 -12.76 -8.08
CA ASP A 260 -3.02 -11.50 -7.50
C ASP A 260 -1.68 -11.00 -8.10
N LEU A 261 -1.07 -11.75 -9.03
CA LEU A 261 0.23 -11.42 -9.65
C LEU A 261 0.17 -10.27 -10.66
N ILE A 262 -0.94 -10.17 -11.37
CA ILE A 262 -1.47 -8.91 -11.85
C ILE A 262 -2.85 -8.83 -11.21
N SER A 263 -2.96 -8.12 -10.09
CA SER A 263 -4.26 -7.66 -9.64
C SER A 263 -4.87 -6.85 -10.78
N THR A 264 -5.98 -7.35 -11.35
CA THR A 264 -6.85 -6.51 -12.18
C THR A 264 -7.16 -5.27 -11.35
N PRO A 265 -7.01 -4.05 -11.93
CA PRO A 265 -6.68 -2.85 -11.16
C PRO A 265 -7.60 -2.67 -9.96
N ASP A 266 -7.05 -2.29 -8.79
CA ASP A 266 -7.79 -1.93 -7.58
C ASP A 266 -8.93 -0.95 -7.89
N ASN A 267 -10.09 -1.52 -8.22
CA ASN A 267 -11.14 -0.80 -8.93
C ASN A 267 -11.76 0.25 -8.03
N ASP A 268 -11.81 0.04 -6.72
CA ASP A 268 -12.45 0.99 -5.81
C ASP A 268 -11.69 2.32 -5.76
N LEU A 269 -10.35 2.33 -5.86
CA LEU A 269 -9.59 3.58 -5.99
C LEU A 269 -9.43 4.03 -7.44
N ASP A 270 -9.05 3.15 -8.38
CA ASP A 270 -8.82 3.60 -9.76
C ASP A 270 -10.15 3.99 -10.45
N VAL A 271 -11.31 3.44 -10.10
CA VAL A 271 -12.63 3.95 -10.58
C VAL A 271 -13.04 5.21 -9.82
N ALA A 272 -12.75 5.35 -8.53
CA ALA A 272 -12.97 6.62 -7.83
C ALA A 272 -12.15 7.75 -8.47
N LEU A 273 -10.85 7.53 -8.73
CA LEU A 273 -9.97 8.51 -9.37
C LEU A 273 -10.29 8.78 -10.84
N ASN A 274 -10.82 7.80 -11.59
CA ASN A 274 -11.31 8.04 -12.96
C ASN A 274 -12.71 8.69 -13.00
N ALA A 275 -13.48 8.63 -11.91
CA ALA A 275 -14.72 9.40 -11.76
C ALA A 275 -14.45 10.82 -11.23
N LEU A 276 -13.39 11.00 -10.44
CA LEU A 276 -12.96 12.26 -9.86
C LEU A 276 -12.06 13.03 -10.82
N SER A 277 -12.69 13.90 -11.61
CA SER A 277 -12.04 14.86 -12.49
C SER A 277 -11.30 16.00 -11.74
N ASP A 278 -10.51 15.69 -10.68
CA ASP A 278 -9.50 16.60 -10.10
C ASP A 278 -8.12 16.25 -10.70
N PRO A 279 -7.62 17.01 -11.70
CA PRO A 279 -6.33 16.74 -12.32
C PRO A 279 -5.17 16.81 -11.31
N PHE A 280 -5.34 17.53 -10.20
CA PHE A 280 -4.28 17.69 -9.21
C PHE A 280 -3.88 16.36 -8.56
N VAL A 281 -4.85 15.48 -8.28
CA VAL A 281 -4.55 14.18 -7.64
C VAL A 281 -3.76 13.27 -8.58
N LEU A 282 -4.14 13.24 -9.85
CA LEU A 282 -3.45 12.46 -10.90
C LEU A 282 -2.06 13.02 -11.21
N GLN A 283 -1.90 14.35 -11.18
CA GLN A 283 -0.62 15.05 -11.41
C GLN A 283 0.35 15.00 -10.22
N ASN A 284 -0.06 14.47 -9.06
CA ASN A 284 0.79 14.35 -7.86
C ASN A 284 1.00 12.89 -7.44
N PRO A 285 1.99 12.17 -8.03
CA PRO A 285 2.31 10.79 -7.66
C PRO A 285 2.50 10.51 -6.16
N PRO A 286 3.07 11.41 -5.31
CA PRO A 286 3.15 11.18 -3.87
C PRO A 286 1.79 11.19 -3.16
N LEU A 287 0.87 12.07 -3.59
CA LEU A 287 -0.52 12.11 -3.10
C LEU A 287 -1.29 10.85 -3.55
N LEU A 288 -1.13 10.45 -4.81
CA LEU A 288 -1.68 9.20 -5.34
C LEU A 288 -1.16 7.97 -4.59
N HIS A 289 0.13 7.95 -4.24
CA HIS A 289 0.75 6.88 -3.45
C HIS A 289 0.21 6.85 -2.02
N LEU A 290 0.07 8.02 -1.36
CA LEU A 290 -0.58 8.13 -0.05
C LEU A 290 -1.99 7.53 -0.10
N LEU A 291 -2.84 7.99 -1.03
CA LEU A 291 -4.22 7.51 -1.21
C LEU A 291 -4.30 5.99 -1.43
N ARG A 292 -3.34 5.41 -2.16
CA ARG A 292 -3.18 3.94 -2.31
C ARG A 292 -2.78 3.23 -1.01
N GLN A 293 -1.96 3.86 -0.18
CA GLN A 293 -1.53 3.31 1.10
C GLN A 293 -2.60 3.42 2.20
N LEU A 294 -3.57 4.35 2.11
CA LEU A 294 -4.60 4.49 3.16
C LEU A 294 -5.54 3.27 3.27
N LYS A 295 -5.72 2.49 2.18
CA LYS A 295 -6.39 1.17 2.14
C LYS A 295 -7.78 1.06 2.82
N GLN A 296 -8.52 2.16 2.94
CA GLN A 296 -9.82 2.20 3.62
C GLN A 296 -10.95 2.55 2.64
N PRO A 297 -11.96 1.69 2.41
CA PRO A 297 -13.01 1.93 1.40
C PRO A 297 -13.81 3.22 1.57
N PHE A 298 -13.92 3.73 2.80
CA PHE A 298 -14.63 4.98 3.11
C PHE A 298 -13.86 6.26 2.76
N LEU A 299 -12.55 6.17 2.49
CA LEU A 299 -11.75 7.32 2.05
C LEU A 299 -12.01 7.68 0.58
N TYR A 300 -12.60 6.79 -0.22
CA TYR A 300 -12.78 6.96 -1.66
C TYR A 300 -14.09 7.66 -2.05
N THR A 301 -14.54 8.62 -1.24
CA THR A 301 -15.61 9.56 -1.61
C THR A 301 -15.02 10.84 -2.18
N GLU A 302 -15.81 11.58 -2.96
CA GLU A 302 -15.41 12.88 -3.52
C GLU A 302 -15.02 13.89 -2.44
N GLU A 303 -15.86 14.04 -1.42
CA GLU A 303 -15.60 14.93 -0.27
C GLU A 303 -14.28 14.58 0.43
N ASN A 304 -14.02 13.28 0.65
CA ASN A 304 -12.83 12.82 1.36
C ASN A 304 -11.55 12.96 0.53
N ILE A 305 -11.59 12.66 -0.78
CA ILE A 305 -10.42 12.86 -1.65
C ILE A 305 -10.15 14.36 -1.87
N GLN A 306 -11.18 15.20 -1.98
CA GLN A 306 -11.01 16.66 -2.01
C GLN A 306 -10.41 17.20 -0.69
N ALA A 307 -10.84 16.68 0.46
CA ALA A 307 -10.28 17.02 1.77
C ALA A 307 -8.78 16.63 1.89
N VAL A 308 -8.39 15.42 1.47
CA VAL A 308 -6.98 15.00 1.47
C VAL A 308 -6.16 15.79 0.43
N SER A 309 -6.74 16.12 -0.73
CA SER A 309 -6.15 17.01 -1.75
C SER A 309 -5.88 18.42 -1.18
N ALA A 310 -6.81 18.98 -0.41
CA ALA A 310 -6.65 20.27 0.28
C ALA A 310 -5.59 20.24 1.41
N LEU A 311 -5.56 19.17 2.21
CA LEU A 311 -4.54 18.96 3.23
C LEU A 311 -3.13 18.84 2.62
N TYR A 312 -2.98 18.07 1.53
CA TYR A 312 -1.71 17.93 0.82
C TYR A 312 -1.24 19.27 0.21
N LYS A 313 -2.15 20.04 -0.41
CA LYS A 313 -1.87 21.39 -0.95
C LYS A 313 -1.35 22.36 0.12
N THR A 314 -1.84 22.24 1.36
CA THR A 314 -1.50 23.16 2.46
C THR A 314 -0.40 22.64 3.40
N THR A 315 -0.05 21.34 3.33
CA THR A 315 0.85 20.65 4.26
C THR A 315 1.93 19.88 3.47
N PRO A 316 3.00 20.54 2.99
CA PRO A 316 3.98 19.93 2.06
C PRO A 316 4.70 18.69 2.60
N TYR A 317 4.75 18.53 3.93
CA TYR A 317 5.39 17.42 4.63
C TYR A 317 4.39 16.35 5.11
N LEU A 318 3.14 16.35 4.63
CA LEU A 318 2.12 15.35 4.97
C LEU A 318 2.60 13.91 4.73
N ILE A 319 3.30 13.68 3.62
CA ILE A 319 3.92 12.39 3.29
C ILE A 319 5.04 12.03 4.28
N ALA A 320 5.80 13.01 4.75
CA ALA A 320 6.85 12.80 5.75
C ALA A 320 6.27 12.49 7.14
N GLN A 321 5.11 13.05 7.52
CA GLN A 321 4.39 12.64 8.72
C GLN A 321 3.94 11.18 8.62
N PHE A 322 3.30 10.78 7.51
CA PHE A 322 2.85 9.39 7.29
C PHE A 322 4.01 8.38 7.34
N ASN A 323 5.17 8.74 6.77
CA ASN A 323 6.37 7.91 6.77
C ASN A 323 7.10 7.85 8.13
N LEU A 324 6.74 8.67 9.11
CA LEU A 324 7.25 8.59 10.50
C LEU A 324 6.42 7.67 11.41
N LEU A 325 5.39 7.00 10.87
CA LEU A 325 4.48 6.12 11.59
C LEU A 325 4.82 4.64 11.40
N ALA A 326 4.67 3.85 12.45
CA ALA A 326 4.63 2.40 12.34
C ALA A 326 3.31 1.96 11.67
N GLU A 327 3.27 0.76 11.09
CA GLU A 327 2.08 0.27 10.38
C GLU A 327 0.79 0.29 11.23
N GLY A 328 0.89 -0.05 12.52
CA GLY A 328 -0.23 0.01 13.47
C GLY A 328 -0.69 1.42 13.87
N GLU A 329 0.03 2.46 13.49
CA GLU A 329 -0.30 3.86 13.77
C GLU A 329 -0.91 4.59 12.55
N LYS A 330 -0.79 3.99 11.35
CA LYS A 330 -1.30 4.58 10.11
C LYS A 330 -2.83 4.62 10.05
N SER A 331 -3.54 3.70 10.71
CA SER A 331 -5.00 3.75 10.87
C SER A 331 -5.46 5.06 11.52
N LEU A 332 -4.85 5.44 12.64
CA LEU A 332 -5.16 6.67 13.38
C LEU A 332 -4.88 7.93 12.55
N PHE A 333 -3.83 7.94 11.72
CA PHE A 333 -3.57 9.03 10.78
C PHE A 333 -4.66 9.16 9.71
N ASN A 334 -5.17 8.03 9.21
CA ASN A 334 -6.26 8.01 8.22
C ASN A 334 -7.57 8.56 8.81
N GLU A 335 -7.84 8.28 10.09
CA GLU A 335 -8.96 8.89 10.82
C GLU A 335 -8.77 10.40 11.01
N CYS A 336 -7.56 10.84 11.39
CA CYS A 336 -7.25 12.26 11.54
C CYS A 336 -7.45 13.05 10.23
N LEU A 337 -7.04 12.49 9.08
CA LEU A 337 -7.28 13.08 7.75
C LEU A 337 -8.78 13.34 7.50
N LEU A 338 -9.63 12.38 7.86
CA LEU A 338 -11.07 12.43 7.63
C LEU A 338 -11.78 13.39 8.58
N GLN A 339 -11.48 13.32 9.88
CA GLN A 339 -12.08 14.18 10.90
C GLN A 339 -11.78 15.67 10.62
N ALA A 340 -10.59 15.97 10.09
CA ALA A 340 -10.17 17.33 9.79
C ALA A 340 -10.82 17.96 8.54
N LYS A 341 -11.46 17.18 7.65
CA LYS A 341 -12.17 17.67 6.45
C LYS A 341 -11.39 18.72 5.61
N GLY A 342 -10.08 18.54 5.48
CA GLY A 342 -9.22 19.47 4.72
C GLY A 342 -8.57 20.59 5.55
N ASN A 343 -8.94 20.78 6.81
CA ASN A 343 -8.35 21.78 7.68
C ASN A 343 -7.02 21.31 8.31
N LYS A 344 -5.92 21.86 7.81
CA LYS A 344 -4.54 21.67 8.32
C LYS A 344 -4.39 21.84 9.84
N LYS A 345 -5.03 22.86 10.43
CA LYS A 345 -4.91 23.14 11.86
C LYS A 345 -5.56 22.04 12.70
N ASP A 346 -6.76 21.65 12.32
CA ASP A 346 -7.53 20.62 13.02
C ASP A 346 -6.90 19.24 12.81
N PHE A 347 -6.36 18.97 11.62
CA PHE A 347 -5.58 17.76 11.31
C PHE A 347 -4.36 17.60 12.21
N ILE A 348 -3.52 18.62 12.33
CA ILE A 348 -2.31 18.56 13.19
C ILE A 348 -2.71 18.41 14.67
N ALA A 349 -3.77 19.11 15.09
CA ALA A 349 -4.30 19.04 16.45
C ALA A 349 -4.97 17.68 16.78
N ALA A 350 -5.54 16.98 15.80
CA ALA A 350 -6.03 15.61 15.94
C ALA A 350 -4.87 14.60 15.96
N LEU A 351 -3.93 14.73 15.00
CA LEU A 351 -2.78 13.84 14.85
C LEU A 351 -1.89 13.83 16.09
N PHE A 352 -1.63 14.97 16.73
CA PHE A 352 -0.86 15.02 17.97
C PHE A 352 -1.58 14.35 19.14
N ARG A 353 -2.92 14.40 19.19
CA ARG A 353 -3.70 13.74 20.26
C ARG A 353 -3.77 12.23 20.08
N ALA A 354 -3.93 11.76 18.84
CA ALA A 354 -3.91 10.34 18.53
C ALA A 354 -2.50 9.73 18.62
N ILE A 355 -1.46 10.49 18.23
CA ILE A 355 -0.08 10.01 18.15
C ILE A 355 0.88 11.06 18.79
N PRO A 356 0.96 11.13 20.14
CA PRO A 356 1.75 12.12 20.88
C PRO A 356 3.27 11.84 20.82
N ARG A 357 3.87 12.02 19.63
CA ARG A 357 5.30 11.78 19.38
C ARG A 357 6.10 13.06 19.15
N TYR A 358 7.26 13.13 19.80
CA TYR A 358 8.27 14.18 19.57
C TYR A 358 8.67 14.34 18.10
N SER A 359 8.80 13.25 17.34
CA SER A 359 9.17 13.29 15.91
C SER A 359 8.15 14.04 15.05
N LEU A 360 6.85 13.83 15.30
CA LEU A 360 5.76 14.53 14.60
C LEU A 360 5.68 16.00 15.02
N ILE A 361 5.78 16.28 16.32
CA ILE A 361 5.76 17.65 16.87
C ILE A 361 6.96 18.46 16.34
N ARG A 362 8.16 17.89 16.39
CA ARG A 362 9.38 18.49 15.82
C ARG A 362 9.24 18.73 14.32
N LEU A 363 8.71 17.79 13.53
CA LEU A 363 8.56 17.97 12.09
C LEU A 363 7.65 19.17 11.76
N VAL A 364 6.52 19.32 12.45
CA VAL A 364 5.62 20.48 12.28
C VAL A 364 6.35 21.78 12.64
N TYR A 365 6.97 21.87 13.82
CA TYR A 365 7.73 23.07 14.23
C TYR A 365 8.96 23.36 13.35
N GLN A 366 9.45 22.39 12.56
CA GLN A 366 10.54 22.58 11.59
C GLN A 366 10.09 23.07 10.21
N GLN A 367 8.84 22.78 9.80
CA GLN A 367 8.35 23.04 8.45
C GLN A 367 7.29 24.14 8.39
N GLU A 368 6.64 24.45 9.52
CA GLU A 368 5.63 25.50 9.61
C GLU A 368 6.21 26.87 9.95
N THR A 369 5.73 27.88 9.23
CA THR A 369 5.94 29.29 9.56
C THR A 369 4.62 30.05 9.73
N GLU A 370 3.51 29.57 9.16
CA GLU A 370 2.22 30.27 9.11
C GLU A 370 1.11 29.66 9.98
N LEU A 371 1.41 28.56 10.68
CA LEU A 371 0.45 27.85 11.51
C LEU A 371 0.13 28.64 12.79
N ASP A 372 -1.10 28.53 13.31
CA ASP A 372 -1.51 29.05 14.62
C ASP A 372 -0.82 28.25 15.75
N PHE A 373 0.45 28.59 16.00
CA PHE A 373 1.27 28.01 17.04
C PHE A 373 0.75 28.27 18.45
N LYS A 374 -0.15 29.24 18.64
CA LYS A 374 -0.87 29.42 19.91
C LYS A 374 -1.82 28.25 20.16
N HIS A 375 -2.65 27.88 19.17
CA HIS A 375 -3.51 26.70 19.32
C HIS A 375 -2.68 25.41 19.40
N ILE A 376 -1.72 25.22 18.49
CA ILE A 376 -0.90 24.00 18.49
C ILE A 376 -0.06 23.86 19.77
N GLY A 377 0.47 24.97 20.30
CA GLY A 377 1.16 25.00 21.59
C GLY A 377 0.26 24.56 22.74
N SER A 378 -0.99 25.03 22.82
CA SER A 378 -1.94 24.54 23.82
C SER A 378 -2.20 23.04 23.73
N VAL A 379 -2.33 22.48 22.52
CA VAL A 379 -2.51 21.02 22.32
C VAL A 379 -1.28 20.24 22.80
N VAL A 380 -0.06 20.71 22.51
CA VAL A 380 1.17 20.07 23.00
C VAL A 380 1.24 20.09 24.53
N LEU A 381 0.76 21.15 25.17
CA LEU A 381 0.74 21.29 26.64
C LEU A 381 -0.33 20.44 27.31
N ASP A 382 -1.51 20.32 26.71
CA ASP A 382 -2.54 19.35 27.15
C ASP A 382 -1.98 17.92 27.15
N LEU A 383 -1.19 17.57 26.13
CA LEU A 383 -0.57 16.25 26.01
C LEU A 383 0.54 16.04 27.05
N ILE A 384 1.34 17.06 27.36
CA ILE A 384 2.36 17.00 28.43
C ILE A 384 1.71 16.91 29.81
N ALA A 385 0.58 17.59 30.05
CA ALA A 385 -0.17 17.47 31.30
C ALA A 385 -0.77 16.05 31.50
N ASN A 386 -1.03 15.34 30.40
CA ASN A 386 -1.52 13.96 30.42
C ASN A 386 -0.41 12.90 30.27
N ASP A 387 0.85 13.29 30.02
CA ASP A 387 2.02 12.42 29.91
C ASP A 387 2.47 11.92 31.29
N LYS A 388 1.74 10.93 31.82
CA LYS A 388 1.97 10.28 33.12
C LYS A 388 3.39 9.72 33.29
N ASN A 389 4.11 9.47 32.20
CA ASN A 389 5.47 8.92 32.20
C ASN A 389 6.56 9.98 31.93
N GLN A 390 6.17 11.23 31.64
CA GLN A 390 7.05 12.36 31.28
C GLN A 390 8.00 12.08 30.09
N ILE A 391 7.68 11.11 29.23
CA ILE A 391 8.52 10.70 28.09
C ILE A 391 8.55 11.80 27.02
N LEU A 392 7.37 12.31 26.65
CA LEU A 392 7.24 13.41 25.70
C LEU A 392 7.80 14.70 26.30
N LYS A 393 7.55 14.94 27.60
CA LYS A 393 8.10 16.08 28.33
C LYS A 393 9.63 16.12 28.27
N THR A 394 10.29 15.01 28.60
CA THR A 394 11.76 14.88 28.55
C THR A 394 12.31 14.96 27.12
N GLN A 395 11.55 14.53 26.10
CA GLN A 395 11.96 14.67 24.71
C GLN A 395 11.84 16.12 24.19
N LEU A 396 10.86 16.89 24.65
CA LEU A 396 10.67 18.30 24.30
C LEU A 396 11.61 19.22 25.11
N ASN A 397 11.98 18.87 26.33
CA ASN A 397 13.06 19.52 27.08
C ASN A 397 14.45 19.11 26.56
N LYS A 398 14.71 19.35 25.28
CA LYS A 398 16.02 19.15 24.63
C LYS A 398 16.44 20.41 23.91
N LYS A 399 17.75 20.69 23.89
CA LYS A 399 18.29 21.91 23.28
C LYS A 399 17.87 22.07 21.81
N GLU A 400 17.83 21.00 21.01
CA GLU A 400 17.44 21.10 19.59
C GLU A 400 15.95 21.44 19.38
N PHE A 401 15.09 21.19 20.39
CA PHE A 401 13.70 21.63 20.37
C PHE A 401 13.53 23.02 20.99
N PHE A 402 14.36 23.38 21.99
CA PHE A 402 14.45 24.76 22.49
C PHE A 402 14.88 25.73 21.39
N ASP A 403 16.00 25.45 20.70
CA ASP A 403 16.52 26.26 19.59
C ASP A 403 15.51 26.37 18.42
N LEU A 404 14.67 25.36 18.25
CA LEU A 404 13.58 25.34 17.27
C LEU A 404 12.38 26.20 17.69
N MET A 405 11.92 26.05 18.93
CA MET A 405 10.86 26.86 19.53
C MET A 405 11.24 28.35 19.54
N MET A 406 12.49 28.66 19.86
CA MET A 406 13.02 30.04 19.80
C MET A 406 12.99 30.61 18.37
N ARG A 407 13.31 29.79 17.35
CA ARG A 407 13.20 30.20 15.94
C ARG A 407 11.77 30.47 15.49
N VAL A 408 10.83 29.58 15.84
CA VAL A 408 9.40 29.76 15.56
C VAL A 408 8.86 31.00 16.27
N THR A 409 9.24 31.20 17.53
CA THR A 409 8.90 32.38 18.32
C THR A 409 9.45 33.68 17.71
N HIS A 410 10.68 33.65 17.18
CA HIS A 410 11.30 34.79 16.49
C HIS A 410 10.58 35.13 15.18
N GLN A 411 10.29 34.12 14.35
CA GLN A 411 9.53 34.29 13.11
C GLN A 411 8.10 34.79 13.35
N ASP A 412 7.42 34.27 14.37
CA ASP A 412 6.09 34.74 14.77
C ASP A 412 6.15 36.17 15.32
N LYS A 413 7.21 36.51 16.06
CA LYS A 413 7.39 37.88 16.57
C LYS A 413 7.69 38.90 15.46
N MET A 414 8.37 38.48 14.38
CA MET A 414 8.56 39.31 13.17
C MET A 414 7.28 39.51 12.33
N ARG A 415 6.18 38.79 12.62
CA ARG A 415 4.88 39.00 11.95
C ARG A 415 4.06 40.12 12.58
N ASP A 416 4.37 40.52 13.81
CA ASP A 416 3.88 41.79 14.36
C ASP A 416 4.43 42.94 13.48
N ALA A 417 3.54 43.69 12.81
CA ALA A 417 3.85 44.60 11.70
C ALA A 417 4.74 45.83 12.03
N SER A 418 5.38 45.85 13.19
CA SER A 418 6.32 46.86 13.68
C SER A 418 7.66 46.28 14.19
N CYS A 419 7.88 44.97 14.09
CA CYS A 419 9.04 44.30 14.69
C CYS A 419 10.10 43.90 13.65
N SER A 420 11.32 44.45 13.77
CA SER A 420 12.47 44.05 12.94
C SER A 420 13.10 42.75 13.42
N ALA A 421 13.94 42.10 12.60
CA ALA A 421 14.64 40.88 13.01
C ALA A 421 15.56 41.08 14.24
N ALA A 422 16.20 42.24 14.36
CA ALA A 422 17.02 42.60 15.52
C ALA A 422 16.17 42.90 16.76
N GLU A 423 15.04 43.60 16.58
CA GLU A 423 14.09 43.89 17.65
C GLU A 423 13.42 42.61 18.19
N ALA A 424 13.08 41.66 17.31
CA ALA A 424 12.59 40.35 17.69
C ALA A 424 13.62 39.58 18.52
N THR A 425 14.89 39.54 18.11
CA THR A 425 15.97 38.91 18.90
C THR A 425 16.09 39.57 20.27
N ARG A 426 16.16 40.91 20.32
CA ARG A 426 16.28 41.71 21.53
C ARG A 426 15.16 41.45 22.52
N LEU A 427 13.91 41.45 22.06
CA LEU A 427 12.73 41.22 22.91
C LEU A 427 12.69 39.81 23.49
N LEU A 428 13.16 38.80 22.74
CA LEU A 428 13.17 37.41 23.21
C LEU A 428 14.33 37.11 24.16
N ASP A 429 15.52 37.66 23.90
CA ASP A 429 16.65 37.58 24.83
C ASP A 429 16.32 38.31 26.14
N SER A 430 15.84 39.56 26.05
CA SER A 430 15.41 40.35 27.22
C SER A 430 14.32 39.65 28.02
N GLY A 431 13.37 38.98 27.35
CA GLY A 431 12.29 38.23 28.00
C GLY A 431 12.79 37.01 28.77
N LEU A 432 13.69 36.22 28.17
CA LEU A 432 14.31 35.06 28.81
C LEU A 432 15.23 35.45 29.97
N VAL A 433 16.05 36.49 29.79
CA VAL A 433 16.92 37.06 30.84
C VAL A 433 16.09 37.50 32.03
N ASN A 434 15.07 38.34 31.81
CA ASN A 434 14.22 38.81 32.92
C ASN A 434 13.51 37.63 33.59
N TYR A 435 12.93 36.69 32.84
CA TYR A 435 12.30 35.48 33.42
C TYR A 435 13.27 34.66 34.29
N TYR A 436 14.50 34.44 33.82
CA TYR A 436 15.53 33.67 34.53
C TYR A 436 15.91 34.30 35.87
N PHE A 437 16.13 35.62 35.92
CA PHE A 437 16.48 36.31 37.17
C PHE A 437 15.27 36.61 38.08
N SER A 438 14.07 36.86 37.52
CA SER A 438 12.82 37.13 38.26
C SER A 438 12.23 35.91 38.97
N SER A 439 12.85 34.73 38.84
CA SER A 439 12.20 33.43 39.07
C SER A 439 11.83 33.13 40.54
N LYS A 440 12.01 34.08 41.45
CA LYS A 440 11.57 34.02 42.85
C LYS A 440 10.09 34.39 43.03
N GLY A 441 9.40 34.87 41.99
CA GLY A 441 8.00 35.31 42.05
C GLY A 441 7.09 34.75 40.96
N PHE A 442 5.81 34.55 41.32
CA PHE A 442 4.70 34.08 40.45
C PHE A 442 4.45 34.97 39.21
N LEU A 443 4.93 36.22 39.23
CA LEU A 443 4.75 37.17 38.12
C LEU A 443 5.87 37.09 37.06
N SER A 444 6.95 36.34 37.28
CA SER A 444 8.11 36.23 36.39
C SER A 444 7.77 35.88 34.93
N GLU A 445 6.68 35.14 34.70
CA GLU A 445 6.20 34.79 33.36
C GLU A 445 5.76 35.99 32.48
N ILE A 446 5.54 37.18 33.05
CA ILE A 446 5.10 38.36 32.27
C ILE A 446 6.15 38.84 31.26
N TYR A 447 7.41 38.52 31.49
CA TYR A 447 8.53 38.89 30.61
C TYR A 447 8.66 37.98 29.38
N LEU A 448 8.09 36.76 29.41
CA LEU A 448 8.17 35.81 28.30
C LEU A 448 7.19 36.16 27.18
N SER A 449 7.61 35.91 25.93
CA SER A 449 6.80 36.22 24.75
C SER A 449 5.55 35.34 24.65
N ARG A 450 4.47 35.93 24.14
CA ARG A 450 3.25 35.21 23.75
C ARG A 450 3.36 34.62 22.34
N SER A 451 4.23 35.17 21.50
CA SER A 451 4.54 34.67 20.15
C SER A 451 5.16 33.27 20.22
N GLY A 452 4.94 32.44 19.21
CA GLY A 452 5.37 31.02 19.16
C GLY A 452 4.87 30.16 20.33
N HIS A 453 3.98 30.70 21.17
CA HIS A 453 3.60 30.18 22.49
C HIS A 453 4.75 30.02 23.51
N GLN A 454 5.89 30.71 23.34
CA GLN A 454 7.09 30.60 24.19
C GLN A 454 6.76 30.56 25.69
N ARG A 455 6.04 31.56 26.21
CA ARG A 455 5.65 31.65 27.62
C ARG A 455 5.04 30.34 28.13
N PHE A 456 4.10 29.77 27.40
CA PHE A 456 3.33 28.61 27.86
C PHE A 456 4.17 27.32 27.92
N PHE A 457 5.25 27.20 27.15
CA PHE A 457 6.22 26.11 27.33
C PHE A 457 7.02 26.22 28.65
N PHE A 458 7.18 27.42 29.20
CA PHE A 458 7.73 27.62 30.54
C PHE A 458 6.66 27.45 31.64
N THR A 459 5.43 27.97 31.45
CA THR A 459 4.35 27.79 32.44
C THR A 459 3.92 26.33 32.60
N GLY A 460 4.01 25.53 31.53
CA GLY A 460 3.83 24.08 31.54
C GLY A 460 5.04 23.30 32.07
N PHE A 461 6.07 23.99 32.56
CA PHE A 461 7.33 23.41 33.04
C PHE A 461 8.03 22.49 32.03
N VAL A 462 7.87 22.73 30.73
CA VAL A 462 8.56 21.97 29.66
C VAL A 462 10.01 22.42 29.59
N PHE A 463 10.23 23.73 29.60
CA PHE A 463 11.53 24.33 29.88
C PHE A 463 11.55 24.88 31.30
N SER A 464 12.73 24.88 31.91
CA SER A 464 12.96 25.30 33.30
C SER A 464 14.20 26.20 33.41
N LEU A 465 14.45 26.74 34.61
CA LEU A 465 15.67 27.50 34.89
C LEU A 465 16.94 26.66 34.69
N SER A 466 16.89 25.36 35.02
CA SER A 466 17.99 24.44 34.74
C SER A 466 18.15 24.18 33.24
N SER A 467 17.06 24.09 32.46
CA SER A 467 17.15 24.06 30.99
C SER A 467 17.85 25.31 30.44
N ILE A 468 17.51 26.50 30.96
CA ILE A 468 18.18 27.75 30.52
C ILE A 468 19.68 27.69 30.84
N ARG A 469 20.09 27.28 32.05
CA ARG A 469 21.50 27.11 32.45
C ARG A 469 22.26 26.04 31.65
N GLU A 470 21.57 25.02 31.15
CA GLU A 470 22.14 23.97 30.31
C GLU A 470 22.34 24.44 28.86
N TYR A 471 21.51 25.36 28.37
CA TYR A 471 21.53 25.84 26.99
C TYR A 471 22.32 27.14 26.79
N TRP A 472 22.38 27.99 27.82
CA TRP A 472 23.22 29.18 27.94
C TRP A 472 24.05 29.06 29.22
N ASP A 473 25.38 29.06 29.11
CA ASP A 473 26.25 29.08 30.28
C ASP A 473 26.09 30.39 31.10
N GLU A 474 26.54 30.36 32.35
CA GLU A 474 26.31 31.47 33.29
C GLU A 474 26.95 32.78 32.80
N LYS A 475 28.11 32.69 32.13
CA LYS A 475 28.79 33.79 31.44
C LYS A 475 27.92 34.40 30.34
N THR A 476 27.32 33.57 29.47
CA THR A 476 26.41 33.97 28.39
C THR A 476 25.12 34.61 28.94
N LEU A 477 24.59 34.06 30.04
CA LEU A 477 23.43 34.61 30.75
C LEU A 477 23.71 36.01 31.29
N TYR A 478 24.85 36.21 31.96
CA TYR A 478 25.23 37.53 32.47
C TYR A 478 25.63 38.53 31.36
N ALA A 479 26.19 38.07 30.24
CA ALA A 479 26.41 38.92 29.07
C ALA A 479 25.08 39.41 28.45
N LYS A 480 24.10 38.51 28.29
CA LYS A 480 22.74 38.88 27.86
C LYS A 480 22.01 39.75 28.90
N ALA A 481 22.31 39.60 30.19
CA ALA A 481 21.82 40.48 31.26
C ALA A 481 22.33 41.92 31.08
N VAL A 482 23.65 42.10 30.92
CA VAL A 482 24.28 43.39 30.63
C VAL A 482 23.69 44.04 29.38
N ALA A 483 23.60 43.29 28.27
CA ALA A 483 22.99 43.80 27.03
C ALA A 483 21.51 44.18 27.20
N THR A 484 20.75 43.47 28.05
CA THR A 484 19.35 43.82 28.38
C THR A 484 19.25 45.15 29.12
N LEU A 485 20.19 45.44 30.03
CA LEU A 485 20.21 46.71 30.77
C LEU A 485 20.62 47.92 29.91
N PHE A 486 21.29 47.70 28.76
CA PHE A 486 21.61 48.75 27.77
C PHE A 486 20.39 49.27 26.98
N TYR A 487 19.18 48.83 27.33
CA TYR A 487 17.90 49.32 26.80
C TYR A 487 16.99 49.79 27.94
N LYS A 488 16.15 50.80 27.65
CA LYS A 488 15.14 51.34 28.59
C LYS A 488 13.88 50.45 28.64
N SER A 489 14.05 49.16 28.92
CA SER A 489 12.97 48.21 29.19
C SER A 489 12.58 48.19 30.66
N SER A 490 11.35 47.76 30.95
CA SER A 490 10.90 47.44 32.31
C SER A 490 11.60 46.18 32.82
N ASN A 491 12.79 46.35 33.37
CA ASN A 491 13.63 45.27 33.88
C ASN A 491 13.20 44.86 35.29
N ALA A 492 13.38 43.58 35.64
CA ALA A 492 13.07 43.05 36.96
C ALA A 492 14.05 43.54 38.04
N GLN A 493 13.59 43.67 39.29
CA GLN A 493 14.46 44.09 40.39
C GLN A 493 15.54 43.03 40.67
N GLU A 494 15.19 41.75 40.58
CA GLU A 494 16.11 40.63 40.79
C GLU A 494 17.21 40.55 39.70
N LEU A 495 16.94 41.05 38.48
CA LEU A 495 17.94 41.21 37.43
C LEU A 495 18.94 42.32 37.79
N LEU A 496 18.44 43.46 38.29
CA LEU A 496 19.28 44.55 38.77
C LEU A 496 20.14 44.10 39.96
N ASP A 497 19.53 43.44 40.94
CA ASP A 497 20.22 42.93 42.13
C ASP A 497 21.27 41.86 41.78
N ALA A 498 20.99 40.98 40.81
CA ALA A 498 21.96 39.98 40.34
C ALA A 498 23.14 40.62 39.60
N VAL A 499 22.92 41.61 38.73
CA VAL A 499 24.01 42.33 38.04
C VAL A 499 24.81 43.19 39.03
N LYS A 500 24.17 43.72 40.08
CA LYS A 500 24.82 44.46 41.18
C LYS A 500 25.82 43.63 41.99
N ILE A 501 25.58 42.33 42.14
CA ILE A 501 26.48 41.40 42.86
C ILE A 501 27.26 40.45 41.93
N MET A 502 27.24 40.72 40.62
CA MET A 502 27.84 39.85 39.61
C MET A 502 29.36 39.75 39.78
N ASP A 503 29.86 38.52 39.72
CA ASP A 503 31.30 38.24 39.71
C ASP A 503 31.94 38.68 38.37
N LEU A 504 33.10 39.31 38.47
CA LEU A 504 33.80 39.92 37.34
C LEU A 504 34.74 38.93 36.62
N HIS A 505 35.00 37.75 37.17
CA HIS A 505 35.87 36.77 36.48
C HIS A 505 35.30 36.25 35.15
N TRP A 506 34.02 36.49 34.88
CA TRP A 506 33.37 36.22 33.60
C TRP A 506 33.60 37.32 32.54
N VAL A 507 34.06 38.51 32.92
CA VAL A 507 34.06 39.72 32.09
C VAL A 507 35.35 39.78 31.25
N ASP A 508 35.31 39.19 30.06
CA ASP A 508 36.41 39.17 29.09
C ASP A 508 35.95 39.53 27.66
N GLN A 509 36.84 39.37 26.67
CA GLN A 509 36.52 39.66 25.27
C GLN A 509 35.37 38.81 24.69
N GLN A 510 35.18 37.56 25.14
CA GLN A 510 34.07 36.71 24.71
C GLN A 510 32.74 37.15 25.36
N PHE A 511 32.80 37.62 26.62
CA PHE A 511 31.65 38.28 27.27
C PHE A 511 31.27 39.54 26.50
N LEU A 512 32.25 40.40 26.15
CA LEU A 512 32.01 41.58 25.34
C LEU A 512 31.44 41.24 23.96
N ASP A 513 32.01 40.30 23.21
CA ASP A 513 31.47 39.91 21.90
C ASP A 513 30.01 39.40 22.00
N THR A 514 29.64 38.76 23.12
CA THR A 514 28.26 38.33 23.40
C THR A 514 27.32 39.51 23.72
N VAL A 515 27.80 40.50 24.48
CA VAL A 515 27.09 41.77 24.71
C VAL A 515 26.89 42.52 23.39
N LEU A 516 27.94 42.64 22.56
CA LEU A 516 27.89 43.32 21.26
C LEU A 516 26.94 42.63 20.28
N ALA A 517 26.91 41.29 20.23
CA ALA A 517 26.01 40.52 19.38
C ALA A 517 24.51 40.66 19.76
N THR A 518 24.21 41.20 20.94
CA THR A 518 22.83 41.39 21.46
C THR A 518 22.47 42.86 21.73
N THR A 519 23.42 43.78 21.53
CA THR A 519 23.24 45.23 21.70
C THR A 519 23.13 45.92 20.34
N VAL A 520 22.04 46.66 20.13
CA VAL A 520 21.98 47.67 19.07
C VAL A 520 22.67 48.94 19.58
N TYR A 521 23.68 49.37 18.85
CA TYR A 521 24.45 50.59 19.11
C TYR A 521 24.78 51.30 17.79
N GLU A 522 24.90 52.63 17.83
CA GLU A 522 25.21 53.43 16.63
C GLU A 522 26.71 53.58 16.38
N ASN A 523 27.51 53.62 17.47
CA ASN A 523 28.95 53.83 17.44
C ASN A 523 29.59 53.41 18.80
N PRO A 524 30.92 53.32 18.92
CA PRO A 524 31.57 52.96 20.18
C PRO A 524 31.29 53.91 21.36
N THR A 525 31.01 55.19 21.13
CA THR A 525 30.71 56.16 22.20
C THR A 525 29.31 55.93 22.79
N ASP A 526 28.35 55.47 21.99
CA ASP A 526 27.05 55.00 22.48
C ASP A 526 27.21 53.74 23.35
N LEU A 527 28.10 52.81 22.98
CA LEU A 527 28.47 51.66 23.83
C LEU A 527 29.12 52.07 25.16
N LEU A 528 30.04 53.03 25.15
CA LEU A 528 30.61 53.57 26.39
C LEU A 528 29.53 54.25 27.25
N THR A 529 28.67 55.08 26.66
CA THR A 529 27.54 55.72 27.35
C THR A 529 26.57 54.69 27.97
N LYS A 530 26.33 53.57 27.29
CA LYS A 530 25.55 52.43 27.79
C LYS A 530 26.27 51.73 28.95
N ALA A 531 27.58 51.48 28.85
CA ALA A 531 28.38 50.90 29.93
C ALA A 531 28.43 51.82 31.16
N ASP A 532 28.66 53.11 30.97
CA ASP A 532 28.69 54.13 32.03
C ASP A 532 27.37 54.18 32.81
N SER A 533 26.23 53.96 32.14
CA SER A 533 24.92 53.90 32.79
C SER A 533 24.79 52.76 33.82
N LEU A 534 25.60 51.70 33.71
CA LEU A 534 25.69 50.63 34.72
C LEU A 534 26.47 51.06 35.96
N SER A 535 27.22 52.18 35.94
CA SER A 535 28.03 52.61 37.09
C SER A 535 27.18 52.90 38.34
N ALA A 536 25.91 53.27 38.16
CA ALA A 536 24.96 53.45 39.25
C ALA A 536 24.46 52.12 39.88
N LEU A 537 24.70 50.99 39.21
CA LEU A 537 24.27 49.65 39.61
C LEU A 537 25.44 48.76 40.06
N ASN A 538 26.50 48.69 39.26
CA ASN A 538 27.75 47.99 39.55
C ASN A 538 28.93 48.79 38.96
N PRO A 539 29.59 49.66 39.75
CA PRO A 539 30.70 50.50 39.29
C PRO A 539 31.88 49.69 38.73
N ALA A 540 32.16 48.52 39.30
CA ALA A 540 33.30 47.72 38.88
C ALA A 540 33.03 47.04 37.54
N LEU A 541 31.84 46.45 37.36
CA LEU A 541 31.41 45.90 36.06
C LEU A 541 31.35 46.96 34.96
N ALA A 542 30.77 48.13 35.25
CA ALA A 542 30.71 49.24 34.31
C ALA A 542 32.11 49.62 33.81
N LYS A 543 33.08 49.68 34.72
CA LYS A 543 34.45 50.09 34.43
C LYS A 543 35.32 48.97 33.80
N GLU A 544 35.05 47.68 34.06
CA GLU A 544 35.66 46.58 33.30
C GLU A 544 35.08 46.49 31.88
N LEU A 545 33.77 46.66 31.70
CA LEU A 545 33.16 46.78 30.37
C LEU A 545 33.66 48.01 29.62
N HIS A 546 33.80 49.15 30.30
CA HIS A 546 34.45 50.34 29.76
C HIS A 546 35.85 49.96 29.28
N ALA A 547 36.71 49.37 30.13
CA ALA A 547 38.07 48.93 29.78
C ALA A 547 38.11 47.92 28.60
N LEU A 548 37.14 47.02 28.47
CA LEU A 548 37.07 46.07 27.36
C LEU A 548 36.59 46.72 26.05
N ILE A 549 35.58 47.60 26.08
CA ILE A 549 35.13 48.40 24.92
C ILE A 549 36.27 49.33 24.48
N VAL A 550 36.93 49.97 25.46
CA VAL A 550 38.18 50.72 25.31
C VAL A 550 39.27 49.89 24.64
N ALA A 551 39.49 48.63 25.01
CA ALA A 551 40.49 47.79 24.36
C ALA A 551 40.04 47.33 22.95
N ARG A 552 38.73 47.11 22.75
CA ARG A 552 38.15 46.65 21.48
C ARG A 552 38.14 47.74 20.40
N PHE A 553 38.05 49.01 20.80
CA PHE A 553 37.94 50.19 19.92
C PHE A 553 39.04 51.26 20.14
N ASN A 554 39.99 51.05 21.06
CA ASN A 554 41.15 51.90 21.43
C ASN A 554 40.84 53.26 22.12
N LEU A 555 40.21 53.28 23.31
CA LEU A 555 39.55 54.49 23.90
C LEU A 555 39.89 54.91 25.38
N ILE A 556 40.97 54.41 26.01
CA ILE A 556 41.62 54.81 27.31
C ILE A 556 40.80 54.91 28.66
N ASP A 557 41.30 54.19 29.69
CA ASP A 557 41.27 54.42 31.19
C ASP A 557 40.41 53.55 32.18
N THR A 558 40.71 53.62 33.51
CA THR A 558 40.79 52.43 34.44
C THR A 558 40.31 52.48 35.94
N PRO A 559 39.96 51.30 36.56
CA PRO A 559 39.09 50.92 38.46
C PRO A 559 39.93 50.87 39.81
N LYS A 560 39.32 50.71 41.03
CA LYS A 560 39.87 50.12 42.34
C LYS A 560 38.82 49.92 43.53
N GLU A 561 38.69 48.76 44.26
CA GLU A 561 39.12 48.28 45.67
C GLU A 561 38.22 48.64 46.93
N GLU A 562 38.02 47.93 48.11
CA GLU A 562 38.09 46.50 48.64
C GLU A 562 37.51 46.25 50.13
N ALA A 563 37.36 44.97 50.64
CA ALA A 563 37.27 44.37 52.04
C ALA A 563 36.11 44.64 53.12
N GLN A 564 35.88 44.00 54.33
CA GLN A 564 35.89 42.59 54.94
C GLN A 564 35.32 42.42 56.44
N GLU A 565 34.71 41.24 56.83
CA GLU A 565 34.63 40.44 58.15
C GLU A 565 34.19 41.02 59.58
N GLN A 566 33.89 40.36 60.76
CA GLN A 566 33.82 38.94 61.33
C GLN A 566 32.73 38.61 62.48
N LYS A 567 33.07 38.15 63.75
CA LYS A 567 32.21 37.32 64.71
C LYS A 567 32.20 37.60 66.30
N PRO A 568 32.31 36.65 67.31
CA PRO A 568 31.23 36.18 68.27
C PRO A 568 31.50 36.10 69.84
N GLY A 569 30.65 35.44 70.70
CA GLY A 569 30.82 35.20 72.19
C GLY A 569 29.88 34.16 72.92
N GLN A 570 30.10 33.75 74.20
CA GLN A 570 29.54 32.50 74.86
C GLN A 570 29.51 32.41 76.46
N LEU A 571 28.95 31.31 77.06
CA LEU A 571 29.06 30.70 78.46
C LEU A 571 28.02 31.14 79.57
N VAL A 572 27.70 30.48 80.73
CA VAL A 572 28.17 29.28 81.54
C VAL A 572 27.02 28.67 82.46
N GLU A 573 27.24 27.67 83.35
CA GLU A 573 26.20 26.88 84.13
C GLU A 573 26.57 26.39 85.60
N GLU A 574 25.66 25.59 86.22
CA GLU A 574 25.75 24.56 87.32
C GLU A 574 25.34 24.80 88.80
N SER A 575 24.48 23.89 89.32
CA SER A 575 24.25 23.49 90.74
C SER A 575 23.19 22.36 90.84
N ASN A 576 23.56 21.08 90.65
CA ASN A 576 22.54 20.03 90.44
C ASN A 576 23.03 18.57 90.71
N GLU A 577 22.58 17.89 91.79
CA GLU A 577 22.80 16.42 91.90
C GLU A 577 21.71 15.63 92.64
N GLN A 578 21.29 16.00 93.86
CA GLN A 578 20.21 15.28 94.56
C GLN A 578 18.91 15.29 93.73
N GLN A 579 18.69 16.39 92.99
CA GLN A 579 17.62 16.60 92.02
C GLN A 579 17.79 15.74 90.74
N ARG A 580 19.04 15.45 90.29
CA ARG A 580 19.32 14.55 89.15
C ARG A 580 18.73 13.14 89.36
N LYS A 581 18.74 12.60 90.59
CA LYS A 581 18.20 11.24 90.88
C LYS A 581 16.67 11.14 90.82
N SER A 582 15.95 12.15 91.29
CA SER A 582 14.48 12.20 91.15
C SER A 582 14.08 12.42 89.69
N LEU A 583 14.79 13.34 89.02
CA LEU A 583 14.62 13.62 87.59
C LEU A 583 14.83 12.36 86.73
N ALA A 584 15.88 11.58 87.02
CA ALA A 584 16.19 10.32 86.32
C ALA A 584 15.04 9.30 86.35
N HIS A 585 14.34 9.14 87.47
CA HIS A 585 13.21 8.22 87.54
C HIS A 585 12.00 8.73 86.73
N GLY A 586 11.70 10.03 86.82
CA GLY A 586 10.67 10.66 85.98
C GLY A 586 10.98 10.61 84.48
N ILE A 587 12.26 10.72 84.11
CA ILE A 587 12.77 10.50 82.74
C ILE A 587 12.43 9.08 82.29
N ILE A 588 12.82 8.03 83.03
CA ILE A 588 12.59 6.63 82.61
C ILE A 588 11.09 6.34 82.40
N VAL A 589 10.22 6.74 83.32
CA VAL A 589 8.76 6.58 83.17
C VAL A 589 8.25 7.32 81.93
N SER A 590 8.66 8.58 81.73
CA SER A 590 8.30 9.37 80.54
C SER A 590 8.75 8.72 79.23
N TYR A 591 9.91 8.07 79.19
CA TYR A 591 10.38 7.36 78.00
C TYR A 591 9.71 5.99 77.78
N LEU A 592 9.30 5.29 78.85
CA LEU A 592 8.43 4.10 78.73
C LEU A 592 7.07 4.46 78.11
N ASP A 593 6.44 5.55 78.57
CA ASP A 593 5.20 6.07 77.99
C ASP A 593 5.38 6.46 76.51
N LYS A 594 6.44 7.23 76.17
CA LYS A 594 6.78 7.60 74.78
C LYS A 594 6.98 6.39 73.85
N ILE A 595 7.52 5.27 74.36
CA ILE A 595 7.68 4.02 73.58
C ILE A 595 6.34 3.31 73.41
N ARG A 596 5.54 3.19 74.48
CA ARG A 596 4.22 2.53 74.45
C ARG A 596 3.26 3.27 73.53
N ASP A 597 3.17 4.59 73.66
CA ASP A 597 2.15 5.44 73.03
C ASP A 597 2.54 5.86 71.60
N LYS A 598 3.70 5.44 71.11
CA LYS A 598 4.11 5.57 69.71
C LYS A 598 3.10 4.84 68.80
N VAL A 599 2.33 5.60 68.03
CA VAL A 599 1.34 5.05 67.08
C VAL A 599 2.05 4.21 66.02
N ILE A 600 1.48 3.03 65.72
CA ILE A 600 1.88 2.18 64.60
C ILE A 600 0.77 2.30 63.56
N SER A 601 1.08 2.82 62.38
CA SER A 601 0.12 2.99 61.29
C SER A 601 0.86 2.99 59.96
N PHE A 602 0.32 2.29 58.96
CA PHE A 602 0.85 2.23 57.60
C PHE A 602 -0.21 2.79 56.65
N SER A 603 -0.16 4.10 56.41
CA SER A 603 -1.03 4.80 55.45
C SER A 603 -0.54 4.70 54.00
N THR A 604 0.63 4.09 53.79
CA THR A 604 1.26 3.88 52.48
C THR A 604 0.95 2.49 51.93
N VAL A 605 0.77 2.40 50.60
CA VAL A 605 0.14 1.24 49.95
C VAL A 605 1.09 0.43 49.07
N THR A 606 2.38 0.79 49.00
CA THR A 606 3.40 -0.02 48.33
C THR A 606 4.35 -0.70 49.32
N ILE A 607 4.77 -1.93 48.99
CA ILE A 607 5.68 -2.73 49.82
C ILE A 607 7.00 -1.99 50.15
N PRO A 608 7.64 -1.23 49.23
CA PRO A 608 8.81 -0.43 49.56
C PRO A 608 8.52 0.68 50.59
N GLU A 609 7.38 1.37 50.49
CA GLU A 609 7.00 2.43 51.45
C GLU A 609 6.67 1.85 52.82
N ILE A 610 5.95 0.73 52.90
CA ILE A 610 5.67 0.03 54.18
C ILE A 610 6.99 -0.43 54.83
N THR A 611 7.93 -0.92 54.02
CA THR A 611 9.26 -1.32 54.50
C THR A 611 10.08 -0.11 54.98
N ALA A 612 10.06 0.99 54.23
CA ALA A 612 10.75 2.23 54.60
C ALA A 612 10.13 2.88 55.85
N GLU A 613 8.81 2.90 55.97
CA GLU A 613 8.10 3.44 57.14
C GLU A 613 8.34 2.57 58.38
N SER A 614 8.35 1.24 58.23
CA SER A 614 8.73 0.32 59.31
C SER A 614 10.16 0.60 59.79
N ALA A 615 11.11 0.74 58.87
CA ALA A 615 12.49 1.13 59.18
C ALA A 615 12.57 2.53 59.82
N ARG A 616 11.75 3.50 59.37
CA ARG A 616 11.67 4.86 59.90
C ARG A 616 11.15 4.87 61.34
N LEU A 617 10.07 4.15 61.64
CA LEU A 617 9.51 4.00 62.98
C LEU A 617 10.48 3.28 63.93
N ILE A 618 11.21 2.26 63.44
CA ILE A 618 12.27 1.59 64.21
C ILE A 618 13.46 2.53 64.45
N ALA A 619 13.84 3.36 63.49
CA ALA A 619 14.89 4.36 63.63
C ALA A 619 14.49 5.49 64.60
N GLU A 620 13.24 5.94 64.57
CA GLU A 620 12.71 6.89 65.56
C GLU A 620 12.67 6.30 66.97
N LEU A 621 12.29 5.02 67.12
CA LEU A 621 12.37 4.31 68.41
C LEU A 621 13.81 4.14 68.90
N ASN A 622 14.78 3.92 68.00
CA ASN A 622 16.20 3.93 68.35
C ASN A 622 16.64 5.33 68.80
N LYS A 623 16.29 6.38 68.06
CA LYS A 623 16.63 7.77 68.40
C LYS A 623 15.95 8.26 69.69
N LEU A 624 14.80 7.70 70.05
CA LEU A 624 14.14 7.93 71.34
C LEU A 624 14.89 7.32 72.54
N VAL A 625 15.74 6.30 72.32
CA VAL A 625 16.60 5.73 73.38
C VAL A 625 18.06 6.20 73.31
N ASP A 626 18.46 6.81 72.19
CA ASP A 626 19.75 7.48 71.97
C ASP A 626 19.69 8.94 72.46
N ASN A 627 19.35 9.10 73.74
CA ASN A 627 19.24 10.39 74.43
C ASN A 627 20.11 10.37 75.69
N GLU A 628 20.92 11.42 75.86
CA GLU A 628 21.92 11.49 76.93
C GLU A 628 21.31 11.56 78.34
N GLU A 629 20.18 12.26 78.51
CA GLU A 629 19.45 12.30 79.78
C GLU A 629 18.93 10.91 80.18
N LEU A 630 18.38 10.16 79.22
CA LEU A 630 17.94 8.78 79.42
C LEU A 630 19.12 7.83 79.64
N HIS A 631 20.23 8.01 78.94
CA HIS A 631 21.44 7.20 79.14
C HIS A 631 21.98 7.39 80.58
N ASN A 632 22.11 8.64 81.02
CA ASN A 632 22.55 9.00 82.36
C ASN A 632 21.56 8.52 83.42
N ALA A 633 20.24 8.67 83.19
CA ALA A 633 19.21 8.15 84.07
C ALA A 633 19.27 6.61 84.22
N ARG A 634 19.50 5.89 83.11
CA ARG A 634 19.61 4.42 83.12
C ARG A 634 20.90 3.93 83.77
N GLN A 635 22.03 4.62 83.60
CA GLN A 635 23.25 4.32 84.38
C GLN A 635 23.02 4.56 85.89
N LEU A 636 22.36 5.66 86.24
CA LEU A 636 22.14 6.10 87.63
C LEU A 636 21.14 5.21 88.41
N LEU A 637 20.30 4.44 87.70
CA LEU A 637 19.23 3.61 88.26
C LEU A 637 19.27 2.12 87.86
N SER A 638 20.18 1.70 86.96
CA SER A 638 20.35 0.32 86.48
C SER A 638 19.11 -0.30 85.80
N ASP A 639 18.37 0.49 85.02
CA ASP A 639 17.09 0.08 84.42
C ASP A 639 17.19 -0.82 83.16
N THR A 640 16.40 -1.89 83.18
CA THR A 640 16.20 -2.84 82.07
C THR A 640 14.91 -2.63 81.28
N ASP A 641 13.90 -1.96 81.84
CA ASP A 641 12.53 -2.03 81.32
C ASP A 641 12.37 -1.26 80.01
N ILE A 642 13.15 -0.18 79.82
CA ILE A 642 13.27 0.54 78.54
C ILE A 642 13.68 -0.41 77.40
N ALA A 643 14.60 -1.37 77.66
CA ALA A 643 15.07 -2.31 76.63
C ALA A 643 14.00 -3.36 76.29
N THR A 644 13.26 -3.83 77.29
CA THR A 644 12.13 -4.76 77.11
C THR A 644 10.97 -4.09 76.34
N ALA A 645 10.60 -2.86 76.71
CA ALA A 645 9.57 -2.08 76.03
C ALA A 645 9.94 -1.81 74.56
N LEU A 646 11.18 -1.38 74.29
CA LEU A 646 11.70 -1.15 72.95
C LEU A 646 11.68 -2.43 72.09
N THR A 647 12.04 -3.58 72.67
CA THR A 647 12.06 -4.87 71.96
C THR A 647 10.65 -5.33 71.58
N ASN A 648 9.69 -5.23 72.51
CA ASN A 648 8.28 -5.51 72.22
C ASN A 648 7.75 -4.58 71.11
N LYS A 649 7.93 -3.26 71.24
CA LYS A 649 7.39 -2.29 70.28
C LYS A 649 7.97 -2.45 68.86
N LYS A 650 9.25 -2.83 68.74
CA LYS A 650 9.88 -3.18 67.45
C LYS A 650 9.25 -4.41 66.80
N ARG A 651 8.95 -5.47 67.58
CA ARG A 651 8.23 -6.65 67.09
C ARG A 651 6.83 -6.28 66.63
N ASP A 652 6.13 -5.43 67.38
CA ASP A 652 4.76 -5.04 67.05
C ASP A 652 4.70 -4.22 65.74
N ILE A 653 5.67 -3.35 65.49
CA ILE A 653 5.87 -2.67 64.19
C ILE A 653 6.14 -3.68 63.06
N GLY A 654 7.03 -4.66 63.29
CA GLY A 654 7.35 -5.70 62.33
C GLY A 654 6.15 -6.57 61.94
N ASN A 655 5.35 -6.97 62.92
CA ASN A 655 4.12 -7.74 62.71
C ASN A 655 3.07 -6.94 61.92
N ALA A 656 2.85 -5.67 62.27
CA ALA A 656 1.92 -4.81 61.56
C ALA A 656 2.36 -4.54 60.10
N ALA A 657 3.66 -4.34 59.87
CA ALA A 657 4.21 -4.20 58.52
C ALA A 657 4.04 -5.49 57.68
N ALA A 658 4.29 -6.65 58.29
CA ALA A 658 4.13 -7.95 57.62
C ALA A 658 2.66 -8.21 57.21
N ASN A 659 1.70 -7.92 58.10
CA ASN A 659 0.28 -8.04 57.81
C ASN A 659 -0.13 -7.11 56.65
N GLN A 660 0.28 -5.82 56.69
CA GLN A 660 -0.03 -4.87 55.63
C GLN A 660 0.54 -5.29 54.28
N ILE A 661 1.77 -5.82 54.25
CA ILE A 661 2.40 -6.37 53.05
C ILE A 661 1.60 -7.57 52.51
N GLN A 662 1.13 -8.47 53.39
CA GLN A 662 0.32 -9.63 52.99
C GLN A 662 -1.03 -9.21 52.38
N GLU A 663 -1.72 -8.22 52.96
CA GLU A 663 -2.96 -7.67 52.40
C GLU A 663 -2.72 -7.03 51.02
N CYS A 664 -1.65 -6.23 50.88
CA CYS A 664 -1.26 -5.65 49.59
C CYS A 664 -0.92 -6.72 48.53
N MET A 665 -0.27 -7.83 48.92
CA MET A 665 0.01 -8.95 48.01
C MET A 665 -1.26 -9.68 47.56
N LEU A 666 -2.21 -9.93 48.48
CA LEU A 666 -3.50 -10.54 48.17
C LEU A 666 -4.32 -9.65 47.23
N ALA A 667 -4.46 -8.36 47.53
CA ALA A 667 -5.15 -7.40 46.67
C ALA A 667 -4.51 -7.31 45.27
N ARG A 668 -3.17 -7.33 45.18
CA ARG A 668 -2.49 -7.34 43.88
C ARG A 668 -2.79 -8.62 43.09
N ALA A 669 -2.82 -9.79 43.73
CA ALA A 669 -3.20 -11.04 43.07
C ALA A 669 -4.66 -11.01 42.55
N VAL A 670 -5.59 -10.41 43.30
CA VAL A 670 -6.98 -10.20 42.87
C VAL A 670 -7.04 -9.30 41.62
N ILE A 671 -6.26 -8.22 41.59
CA ILE A 671 -6.18 -7.32 40.43
C ILE A 671 -5.57 -8.03 39.22
N THR A 672 -4.44 -8.72 39.36
CA THR A 672 -3.82 -9.51 38.28
C THR A 672 -4.77 -10.56 37.71
N ARG A 673 -5.55 -11.24 38.55
CA ARG A 673 -6.56 -12.22 38.12
C ARG A 673 -7.71 -11.58 37.34
N HIS A 674 -8.15 -10.38 37.70
CA HIS A 674 -9.20 -9.66 36.97
C HIS A 674 -8.70 -8.99 35.68
N LEU A 675 -7.49 -8.44 35.68
CA LEU A 675 -6.79 -8.00 34.46
C LEU A 675 -6.74 -9.12 33.42
N ARG A 676 -6.35 -10.32 33.84
CA ARG A 676 -6.30 -11.49 32.94
C ARG A 676 -7.68 -11.82 32.37
N LYS A 677 -8.73 -11.86 33.20
CA LYS A 677 -10.13 -12.08 32.75
C LYS A 677 -10.59 -11.05 31.72
N ILE A 678 -10.24 -9.77 31.89
CA ILE A 678 -10.59 -8.71 30.94
C ILE A 678 -9.90 -8.98 29.59
N SER A 679 -8.61 -9.30 29.59
CA SER A 679 -7.85 -9.66 28.38
C SER A 679 -8.23 -11.01 27.76
N GLU A 680 -8.97 -11.86 28.48
CA GLU A 680 -9.51 -13.14 27.98
C GLU A 680 -10.82 -12.95 27.19
N ILE A 681 -11.44 -11.76 27.20
CA ILE A 681 -12.66 -11.46 26.44
C ILE A 681 -12.33 -11.34 24.95
N LYS A 682 -12.74 -12.34 24.17
CA LYS A 682 -12.47 -12.44 22.73
C LYS A 682 -13.38 -11.55 21.90
N ILE A 683 -12.91 -10.35 21.55
CA ILE A 683 -13.58 -9.42 20.65
C ILE A 683 -13.59 -9.97 19.21
N SER A 684 -14.77 -10.19 18.62
CA SER A 684 -14.89 -10.69 17.23
C SER A 684 -16.32 -10.58 16.67
N PHE A 685 -16.54 -9.66 15.72
CA PHE A 685 -17.85 -9.47 15.07
C PHE A 685 -18.02 -10.17 13.70
N TYR A 686 -17.12 -11.10 13.34
CA TYR A 686 -17.16 -11.78 12.03
C TYR A 686 -18.30 -12.79 11.87
N ALA A 687 -18.81 -13.35 12.96
CA ALA A 687 -19.85 -14.39 12.94
C ALA A 687 -21.29 -13.84 13.01
N VAL A 688 -21.46 -12.54 13.26
CA VAL A 688 -22.77 -11.89 13.45
C VAL A 688 -23.20 -11.07 12.22
N THR A 689 -24.51 -10.93 12.04
CA THR A 689 -25.13 -10.07 11.01
C THR A 689 -25.14 -8.59 11.43
N ASP A 690 -25.43 -7.69 10.49
CA ASP A 690 -25.46 -6.23 10.70
C ASP A 690 -26.32 -5.83 11.92
N SER A 691 -27.51 -6.45 12.04
CA SER A 691 -28.48 -6.28 13.12
C SER A 691 -28.06 -6.87 14.48
N GLU A 692 -27.03 -7.71 14.51
CA GLU A 692 -26.55 -8.41 15.70
C GLU A 692 -25.23 -7.82 16.25
N ILE A 693 -24.54 -6.96 15.49
CA ILE A 693 -23.28 -6.32 15.93
C ILE A 693 -23.49 -5.53 17.22
N ASP A 694 -24.55 -4.72 17.32
CA ASP A 694 -24.85 -3.94 18.53
C ASP A 694 -25.23 -4.82 19.73
N ILE A 695 -25.91 -5.94 19.48
CA ILE A 695 -26.32 -6.89 20.52
C ILE A 695 -25.09 -7.58 21.12
N GLU A 696 -24.18 -8.06 20.26
CA GLU A 696 -22.96 -8.74 20.69
C GLU A 696 -21.93 -7.75 21.31
N ALA A 697 -21.91 -6.50 20.84
CA ALA A 697 -21.09 -5.44 21.45
C ALA A 697 -21.57 -5.14 22.87
N GLN A 698 -22.88 -4.93 23.05
CA GLN A 698 -23.48 -4.72 24.36
C GLN A 698 -23.25 -5.94 25.29
N ARG A 699 -23.37 -7.16 24.77
CA ARG A 699 -23.08 -8.40 25.53
C ARG A 699 -21.66 -8.41 26.10
N MET A 700 -20.65 -8.01 25.32
CA MET A 700 -19.26 -7.93 25.79
C MET A 700 -19.01 -6.75 26.74
N LEU A 701 -19.67 -5.61 26.52
CA LEU A 701 -19.62 -4.48 27.46
C LEU A 701 -20.22 -4.85 28.83
N ASP A 702 -21.30 -5.62 28.85
CA ASP A 702 -21.95 -6.12 30.07
C ASP A 702 -21.12 -7.21 30.77
N GLU A 703 -20.42 -8.06 30.01
CA GLU A 703 -19.43 -8.99 30.54
C GLU A 703 -18.27 -8.26 31.25
N ILE A 704 -17.77 -7.17 30.67
CA ILE A 704 -16.82 -6.27 31.36
C ILE A 704 -17.47 -5.65 32.61
N ASN A 705 -18.68 -5.09 32.51
CA ASN A 705 -19.36 -4.45 33.65
C ASN A 705 -19.52 -5.42 34.84
N ALA A 706 -19.82 -6.70 34.57
CA ALA A 706 -19.91 -7.75 35.59
C ALA A 706 -18.55 -8.06 36.27
N LEU A 707 -17.43 -7.98 35.54
CA LEU A 707 -16.09 -8.10 36.12
C LEU A 707 -15.72 -6.87 36.98
N VAL A 708 -16.09 -5.66 36.55
CA VAL A 708 -15.79 -4.40 37.28
C VAL A 708 -16.56 -4.30 38.59
N ASN A 709 -17.82 -4.75 38.60
CA ASN A 709 -18.71 -4.70 39.77
C ASN A 709 -18.42 -5.82 40.80
N ASN A 710 -17.34 -6.59 40.64
CA ASN A 710 -16.96 -7.63 41.59
C ASN A 710 -16.44 -7.03 42.91
N GLN A 711 -17.07 -7.36 44.05
CA GLN A 711 -16.73 -6.79 45.36
C GLN A 711 -15.28 -7.08 45.80
N GLU A 712 -14.72 -8.25 45.45
CA GLU A 712 -13.33 -8.61 45.75
C GLU A 712 -12.37 -7.64 45.04
N LEU A 713 -12.67 -7.29 43.78
CA LEU A 713 -11.93 -6.30 43.00
C LEU A 713 -12.12 -4.87 43.51
N ILE A 714 -13.34 -4.48 43.88
CA ILE A 714 -13.63 -3.15 44.45
C ILE A 714 -12.79 -2.94 45.71
N ASN A 715 -12.77 -3.92 46.62
CA ASN A 715 -11.97 -3.88 47.84
C ASN A 715 -10.46 -3.79 47.52
N ALA A 716 -9.96 -4.61 46.59
CA ALA A 716 -8.56 -4.61 46.18
C ALA A 716 -8.12 -3.27 45.54
N ARG A 717 -8.98 -2.65 44.70
CA ARG A 717 -8.75 -1.32 44.14
C ARG A 717 -8.72 -0.24 45.24
N HIS A 718 -9.62 -0.32 46.21
CA HIS A 718 -9.65 0.63 47.33
C HIS A 718 -8.39 0.56 48.20
N LEU A 719 -7.84 -0.63 48.41
CA LEU A 719 -6.60 -0.83 49.19
C LEU A 719 -5.33 -0.37 48.44
N LEU A 720 -5.26 -0.58 47.12
CA LEU A 720 -4.03 -0.33 46.35
C LEU A 720 -4.04 0.94 45.50
N SER A 721 -5.18 1.62 45.34
CA SER A 721 -5.36 2.77 44.44
C SER A 721 -4.89 2.53 43.00
N ASP A 722 -4.97 1.28 42.53
CA ASP A 722 -4.34 0.83 41.29
C ASP A 722 -5.15 1.21 40.03
N LYS A 723 -4.52 2.02 39.17
CA LYS A 723 -5.09 2.54 37.93
C LYS A 723 -4.83 1.64 36.71
N GLN A 724 -4.06 0.55 36.85
CA GLN A 724 -3.80 -0.37 35.74
C GLN A 724 -5.09 -1.05 35.26
N ILE A 725 -5.97 -1.46 36.18
CA ILE A 725 -7.22 -2.09 35.78
C ILE A 725 -8.26 -1.10 35.28
N GLU A 726 -8.30 0.13 35.80
CA GLU A 726 -9.13 1.21 35.22
C GLU A 726 -8.76 1.45 33.76
N ARG A 727 -7.45 1.50 33.47
CA ARG A 727 -6.95 1.59 32.10
C ARG A 727 -7.35 0.37 31.27
N ALA A 728 -7.13 -0.86 31.74
CA ALA A 728 -7.51 -2.06 31.00
C ALA A 728 -9.03 -2.12 30.70
N ILE A 729 -9.88 -1.65 31.61
CA ILE A 729 -11.33 -1.54 31.38
C ILE A 729 -11.64 -0.54 30.26
N ILE A 730 -10.99 0.63 30.26
CA ILE A 730 -11.17 1.67 29.23
C ILE A 730 -10.66 1.17 27.87
N ASP A 731 -9.43 0.66 27.84
CA ASP A 731 -8.76 0.19 26.63
C ASP A 731 -9.56 -0.96 25.98
N GLN A 732 -10.04 -1.95 26.76
CA GLN A 732 -10.86 -3.08 26.26
C GLN A 732 -12.26 -2.65 25.78
N LYS A 733 -12.91 -1.70 26.46
CA LYS A 733 -14.22 -1.17 26.02
C LYS A 733 -14.10 -0.40 24.71
N TYR A 734 -13.06 0.42 24.59
CA TYR A 734 -12.75 1.14 23.35
C TYR A 734 -12.48 0.16 22.19
N GLU A 735 -11.74 -0.93 22.42
CA GLU A 735 -11.49 -1.96 21.40
C GLU A 735 -12.80 -2.67 20.95
N ILE A 736 -13.74 -2.93 21.86
CA ILE A 736 -15.07 -3.47 21.52
C ILE A 736 -15.84 -2.48 20.62
N GLU A 737 -15.92 -1.22 21.04
CA GLU A 737 -16.67 -0.17 20.32
C GLU A 737 -16.04 0.14 18.95
N GLN A 738 -14.71 0.18 18.86
CA GLN A 738 -13.98 0.36 17.60
C GLN A 738 -14.24 -0.81 16.66
N THR A 739 -14.00 -2.06 17.10
CA THR A 739 -14.14 -3.25 16.24
C THR A 739 -15.60 -3.45 15.79
N ALA A 740 -16.58 -3.09 16.63
CA ALA A 740 -18.00 -3.07 16.24
C ALA A 740 -18.27 -2.06 15.11
N ASN A 741 -17.75 -0.84 15.24
CA ASN A 741 -17.92 0.21 14.23
C ASN A 741 -17.18 -0.12 12.91
N GLU A 742 -15.97 -0.66 12.97
CA GLU A 742 -15.24 -1.16 11.79
C GLU A 742 -16.05 -2.25 11.06
N ARG A 743 -16.66 -3.19 11.80
CA ARG A 743 -17.52 -4.22 11.20
C ARG A 743 -18.76 -3.61 10.52
N LYS A 744 -19.46 -2.66 11.15
CA LYS A 744 -20.61 -1.96 10.54
C LYS A 744 -20.19 -1.22 9.26
N GLN A 745 -19.07 -0.51 9.29
CA GLN A 745 -18.54 0.17 8.10
C GLN A 745 -18.22 -0.82 6.96
N THR A 746 -17.59 -1.95 7.29
CA THR A 746 -17.29 -3.04 6.34
C THR A 746 -18.57 -3.62 5.72
N VAL A 747 -19.61 -3.86 6.52
CA VAL A 747 -20.91 -4.36 6.05
C VAL A 747 -21.65 -3.33 5.19
N LYS A 748 -21.62 -2.05 5.57
CA LYS A 748 -22.19 -0.93 4.78
C LYS A 748 -21.46 -0.74 3.44
N ALA A 749 -20.15 -0.90 3.40
CA ALA A 749 -19.36 -0.90 2.17
C ALA A 749 -19.76 -2.06 1.25
N ALA A 750 -19.87 -3.28 1.78
CA ALA A 750 -20.31 -4.45 1.01
C ALA A 750 -21.72 -4.28 0.41
N HIS A 751 -22.68 -3.75 1.17
CA HIS A 751 -24.01 -3.40 0.64
C HIS A 751 -23.93 -2.38 -0.53
N SER A 752 -23.02 -1.42 -0.43
CA SER A 752 -22.82 -0.37 -1.44
C SER A 752 -22.20 -0.95 -2.72
N VAL A 753 -21.24 -1.86 -2.59
CA VAL A 753 -20.66 -2.64 -3.70
C VAL A 753 -21.71 -3.49 -4.43
N ILE A 754 -22.56 -4.22 -3.69
CA ILE A 754 -23.65 -5.00 -4.31
C ILE A 754 -24.63 -4.07 -5.05
N LYS A 755 -25.04 -2.96 -4.45
CA LYS A 755 -25.93 -1.96 -5.07
C LYS A 755 -25.33 -1.37 -6.35
N ALA A 756 -24.03 -1.08 -6.35
CA ALA A 756 -23.30 -0.61 -7.54
C ALA A 756 -23.25 -1.69 -8.65
N CYS A 757 -23.00 -2.95 -8.29
CA CYS A 757 -23.00 -4.07 -9.25
C CYS A 757 -24.39 -4.30 -9.86
N VAL A 758 -25.46 -4.28 -9.05
CA VAL A 758 -26.86 -4.32 -9.53
C VAL A 758 -27.14 -3.19 -10.54
N ALA A 759 -26.66 -1.96 -10.25
CA ALA A 759 -26.79 -0.82 -11.16
C ALA A 759 -25.89 -0.90 -12.41
N GLN A 760 -24.81 -1.69 -12.40
CA GLN A 760 -24.01 -2.00 -13.60
C GLN A 760 -24.69 -3.07 -14.46
N ILE A 761 -25.21 -4.14 -13.84
CA ILE A 761 -26.02 -5.17 -14.52
C ILE A 761 -27.24 -4.53 -15.19
N GLY A 762 -27.98 -3.67 -14.48
CA GLY A 762 -29.11 -2.92 -15.04
C GLY A 762 -28.73 -2.15 -16.31
N ARG A 763 -27.57 -1.47 -16.29
CA ARG A 763 -27.03 -0.68 -17.42
C ARG A 763 -26.38 -1.49 -18.54
N LEU A 764 -26.22 -2.81 -18.42
CA LEU A 764 -25.68 -3.65 -19.50
C LEU A 764 -26.56 -3.56 -20.75
N ALA A 765 -26.01 -3.02 -21.84
CA ALA A 765 -26.74 -2.71 -23.07
C ALA A 765 -27.02 -3.96 -23.90
N VAL A 766 -28.30 -4.36 -23.99
CA VAL A 766 -28.73 -5.52 -24.77
C VAL A 766 -29.08 -5.08 -26.19
N SER A 767 -28.19 -5.34 -27.16
CA SER A 767 -28.42 -5.03 -28.57
C SER A 767 -27.79 -6.08 -29.49
N PHE A 768 -28.53 -6.39 -30.57
CA PHE A 768 -28.15 -7.31 -31.65
C PHE A 768 -28.06 -6.58 -33.00
N ALA A 769 -28.02 -5.24 -33.00
CA ALA A 769 -27.79 -4.45 -34.22
C ALA A 769 -26.47 -4.87 -34.90
N GLY A 770 -26.48 -5.00 -36.23
CA GLY A 770 -25.37 -5.55 -37.02
C GLY A 770 -25.21 -7.07 -36.98
N SER A 771 -26.11 -7.80 -36.32
CA SER A 771 -26.18 -9.27 -36.41
C SER A 771 -27.14 -9.69 -37.52
N ASP A 772 -26.63 -9.89 -38.74
CA ASP A 772 -27.45 -10.26 -39.91
C ASP A 772 -27.54 -11.78 -40.17
N THR A 773 -26.96 -12.61 -39.27
CA THR A 773 -27.04 -14.08 -39.32
C THR A 773 -27.35 -14.67 -37.95
N LEU A 774 -27.95 -15.87 -37.92
CA LEU A 774 -28.27 -16.55 -36.64
C LEU A 774 -27.00 -16.88 -35.83
N ASP A 775 -25.91 -17.23 -36.51
CA ASP A 775 -24.58 -17.41 -35.89
C ASP A 775 -24.05 -16.11 -35.26
N GLY A 776 -24.22 -14.97 -35.94
CA GLY A 776 -23.90 -13.65 -35.38
C GLY A 776 -24.70 -13.34 -34.11
N VAL A 777 -26.01 -13.60 -34.11
CA VAL A 777 -26.87 -13.45 -32.93
C VAL A 777 -26.42 -14.39 -31.81
N ASN A 778 -26.16 -15.66 -32.09
CA ASN A 778 -25.72 -16.63 -31.09
C ASN A 778 -24.37 -16.25 -30.47
N LYS A 779 -23.41 -15.79 -31.28
CA LYS A 779 -22.11 -15.28 -30.82
C LYS A 779 -22.27 -14.03 -29.96
N LYS A 780 -23.08 -13.05 -30.38
CA LYS A 780 -23.33 -11.83 -29.60
C LYS A 780 -24.10 -12.13 -28.29
N GLN A 781 -24.99 -13.13 -28.29
CA GLN A 781 -25.66 -13.59 -27.07
C GLN A 781 -24.64 -14.21 -26.09
N GLY A 782 -23.73 -15.05 -26.59
CA GLY A 782 -22.63 -15.61 -25.79
C GLY A 782 -21.74 -14.53 -25.16
N VAL A 783 -21.40 -13.48 -25.93
CA VAL A 783 -20.64 -12.32 -25.43
C VAL A 783 -21.40 -11.58 -24.32
N LEU A 784 -22.68 -11.25 -24.52
CA LEU A 784 -23.49 -10.54 -23.51
C LEU A 784 -23.69 -11.37 -22.22
N LEU A 785 -23.83 -12.70 -22.33
CA LEU A 785 -23.88 -13.59 -21.16
C LEU A 785 -22.51 -13.72 -20.47
N GLY A 786 -21.42 -13.68 -21.23
CA GLY A 786 -20.05 -13.60 -20.71
C GLY A 786 -19.80 -12.30 -19.93
N GLU A 787 -20.16 -11.15 -20.50
CA GLU A 787 -20.10 -9.83 -19.84
C GLU A 787 -20.92 -9.81 -18.54
N LEU A 788 -22.12 -10.41 -18.54
CA LEU A 788 -22.95 -10.53 -17.35
C LEU A 788 -22.32 -11.43 -16.26
N ASN A 789 -21.78 -12.60 -16.64
CA ASN A 789 -21.03 -13.44 -15.71
C ASN A 789 -19.77 -12.74 -15.17
N LEU A 790 -19.08 -11.95 -16.00
CA LEU A 790 -17.92 -11.16 -15.58
C LEU A 790 -18.29 -10.03 -14.60
N LEU A 791 -19.52 -9.50 -14.64
CA LEU A 791 -20.02 -8.57 -13.62
C LEU A 791 -20.29 -9.27 -12.28
N GLN A 792 -20.92 -10.45 -12.31
CA GLN A 792 -21.24 -11.20 -11.08
C GLN A 792 -20.00 -11.77 -10.38
N ASN A 793 -18.99 -12.21 -11.13
CA ASN A 793 -17.83 -12.94 -10.59
C ASN A 793 -16.60 -12.06 -10.32
N ARG A 794 -16.75 -10.73 -10.20
CA ARG A 794 -15.64 -9.84 -9.82
C ARG A 794 -15.21 -10.12 -8.38
N SER A 795 -13.91 -10.08 -8.10
CA SER A 795 -13.33 -10.34 -6.78
C SER A 795 -14.00 -9.54 -5.67
N TYR A 796 -14.22 -8.24 -5.89
CA TYR A 796 -14.88 -7.34 -4.93
C TYR A 796 -16.36 -7.67 -4.70
N VAL A 797 -17.09 -8.19 -5.71
CA VAL A 797 -18.49 -8.62 -5.57
C VAL A 797 -18.57 -9.91 -4.76
N ILE A 798 -17.68 -10.88 -5.05
CA ILE A 798 -17.56 -12.12 -4.28
C ILE A 798 -17.14 -11.83 -2.83
N HIS A 799 -16.23 -10.87 -2.61
CA HIS A 799 -15.85 -10.42 -1.27
C HIS A 799 -17.03 -9.79 -0.53
N ALA A 800 -17.78 -8.89 -1.17
CA ALA A 800 -18.99 -8.29 -0.59
C ALA A 800 -20.05 -9.34 -0.20
N GLN A 801 -20.29 -10.35 -1.05
CA GLN A 801 -21.18 -11.48 -0.72
C GLN A 801 -20.70 -12.28 0.50
N ARG A 802 -19.37 -12.49 0.65
CA ARG A 802 -18.80 -13.15 1.84
C ARG A 802 -18.95 -12.30 3.10
N VAL A 803 -18.69 -10.98 3.02
CA VAL A 803 -18.85 -10.03 4.14
C VAL A 803 -20.29 -10.01 4.67
N LEU A 804 -21.27 -10.14 3.77
CA LEU A 804 -22.71 -10.21 4.05
C LEU A 804 -23.20 -11.63 4.40
N GLY A 805 -22.31 -12.63 4.45
CA GLY A 805 -22.61 -14.01 4.83
C GLY A 805 -23.51 -14.81 3.86
N ARG A 806 -24.04 -14.18 2.79
CA ARG A 806 -24.95 -14.79 1.81
C ARG A 806 -24.73 -14.18 0.43
N ALA A 807 -24.98 -14.98 -0.62
CA ALA A 807 -25.17 -14.42 -1.96
C ALA A 807 -26.37 -13.47 -1.94
N SER A 808 -26.14 -12.18 -2.21
CA SER A 808 -27.20 -11.18 -2.08
C SER A 808 -28.31 -11.39 -3.12
N GLN A 809 -29.54 -11.55 -2.64
CA GLN A 809 -30.72 -11.87 -3.45
C GLN A 809 -30.90 -10.86 -4.60
N SER A 810 -30.79 -9.56 -4.32
CA SER A 810 -30.95 -8.49 -5.30
C SER A 810 -29.94 -8.56 -6.46
N LEU A 811 -28.76 -9.15 -6.25
CA LEU A 811 -27.79 -9.40 -7.32
C LEU A 811 -28.19 -10.59 -8.19
N GLN A 812 -28.77 -11.64 -7.59
CA GLN A 812 -29.31 -12.79 -8.31
C GLN A 812 -30.51 -12.37 -9.16
N ASP A 813 -31.46 -11.65 -8.56
CA ASP A 813 -32.67 -11.14 -9.23
C ASP A 813 -32.33 -10.25 -10.42
N ALA A 814 -31.41 -9.29 -10.22
CA ALA A 814 -30.97 -8.37 -11.28
C ALA A 814 -30.26 -9.09 -12.43
N ALA A 815 -29.44 -10.11 -12.12
CA ALA A 815 -28.76 -10.91 -13.13
C ALA A 815 -29.75 -11.78 -13.92
N GLU A 816 -30.71 -12.44 -13.25
CA GLU A 816 -31.68 -13.30 -13.92
C GLU A 816 -32.63 -12.48 -14.81
N ALA A 817 -33.10 -11.32 -14.33
CA ALA A 817 -33.86 -10.36 -15.14
C ALA A 817 -33.07 -9.92 -16.39
N LYS A 818 -31.75 -9.73 -16.28
CA LYS A 818 -30.88 -9.40 -17.43
C LYS A 818 -30.66 -10.60 -18.37
N ARG A 819 -30.56 -11.84 -17.87
CA ARG A 819 -30.51 -13.07 -18.70
C ARG A 819 -31.77 -13.21 -19.54
N LEU A 820 -32.95 -13.04 -18.93
CA LEU A 820 -34.24 -13.06 -19.62
C LEU A 820 -34.33 -11.96 -20.69
N SER A 821 -33.89 -10.74 -20.37
CA SER A 821 -33.80 -9.63 -21.32
C SER A 821 -32.88 -9.94 -22.52
N ILE A 822 -31.71 -10.53 -22.28
CA ILE A 822 -30.77 -10.97 -23.34
C ILE A 822 -31.40 -12.08 -24.21
N ALA A 823 -32.05 -13.06 -23.61
CA ALA A 823 -32.68 -14.17 -24.32
C ALA A 823 -33.84 -13.70 -25.22
N HIS A 824 -34.71 -12.83 -24.70
CA HIS A 824 -35.83 -12.25 -25.44
C HIS A 824 -35.36 -11.39 -26.62
N ALA A 825 -34.37 -10.52 -26.41
CA ALA A 825 -33.81 -9.70 -27.48
C ALA A 825 -33.07 -10.54 -28.55
N ALA A 826 -32.39 -11.62 -28.15
CA ALA A 826 -31.79 -12.55 -29.10
C ALA A 826 -32.86 -13.26 -29.94
N GLN A 827 -33.98 -13.65 -29.34
CA GLN A 827 -35.06 -14.33 -30.03
C GLN A 827 -35.72 -13.42 -31.09
N LEU A 828 -36.07 -12.19 -30.73
CA LEU A 828 -36.58 -11.19 -31.68
C LEU A 828 -35.62 -10.94 -32.85
N ALA A 829 -34.30 -10.93 -32.59
CA ALA A 829 -33.30 -10.79 -33.64
C ALA A 829 -33.29 -12.00 -34.61
N ARG A 830 -33.41 -13.24 -34.10
CA ARG A 830 -33.53 -14.45 -34.95
C ARG A 830 -34.76 -14.39 -35.85
N GLU A 831 -35.91 -14.02 -35.29
CA GLU A 831 -37.18 -13.90 -36.01
C GLU A 831 -37.11 -12.83 -37.12
N GLN A 832 -36.51 -11.67 -36.83
CA GLN A 832 -36.27 -10.62 -37.83
C GLN A 832 -35.30 -11.04 -38.95
N ILE A 833 -34.32 -11.91 -38.67
CA ILE A 833 -33.41 -12.47 -39.67
C ILE A 833 -34.15 -13.50 -40.53
N GLN A 834 -34.91 -14.41 -39.92
CA GLN A 834 -35.69 -15.43 -40.63
C GLN A 834 -36.77 -14.80 -41.53
N PHE A 835 -37.47 -13.76 -41.05
CA PHE A 835 -38.45 -13.02 -41.84
C PHE A 835 -37.81 -12.34 -43.06
N ARG A 836 -36.68 -11.63 -42.87
CA ARG A 836 -35.91 -11.02 -43.98
C ARG A 836 -35.41 -12.08 -44.97
N ALA A 837 -34.89 -13.20 -44.46
CA ALA A 837 -34.36 -14.30 -45.27
C ALA A 837 -35.43 -14.96 -46.15
N ARG A 838 -36.59 -15.27 -45.56
CA ARG A 838 -37.74 -15.85 -46.27
C ARG A 838 -38.27 -14.89 -47.33
N ARG A 839 -38.42 -13.61 -46.99
CA ARG A 839 -38.90 -12.60 -47.95
C ARG A 839 -37.97 -12.46 -49.17
N SER A 840 -36.64 -12.46 -48.98
CA SER A 840 -35.71 -12.42 -50.13
C SER A 840 -35.82 -13.69 -51.00
N ALA A 841 -36.06 -14.85 -50.40
CA ALA A 841 -36.32 -16.10 -51.12
C ALA A 841 -37.65 -16.07 -51.91
N GLU A 842 -38.72 -15.52 -51.33
CA GLU A 842 -40.01 -15.33 -52.02
C GLU A 842 -39.88 -14.33 -53.20
N GLU A 843 -39.20 -13.20 -52.98
CA GLU A 843 -38.90 -12.22 -54.04
C GLU A 843 -37.95 -12.78 -55.14
N PHE A 844 -37.10 -13.76 -54.82
CA PHE A 844 -36.26 -14.46 -55.80
C PHE A 844 -37.07 -15.46 -56.65
N LEU A 845 -37.89 -16.30 -56.01
CA LEU A 845 -38.74 -17.28 -56.70
C LEU A 845 -39.72 -16.62 -57.68
N LEU A 846 -40.17 -15.40 -57.37
CA LEU A 846 -41.01 -14.59 -58.25
C LEU A 846 -40.24 -14.04 -59.48
N LYS A 847 -38.94 -13.70 -59.33
CA LYS A 847 -38.09 -13.20 -60.44
C LYS A 847 -37.73 -14.26 -61.48
N ILE A 848 -37.71 -15.54 -61.11
CA ILE A 848 -37.50 -16.67 -62.04
C ILE A 848 -38.81 -17.27 -62.60
N ASP A 849 -39.97 -16.68 -62.26
CA ASP A 849 -41.31 -17.24 -62.48
C ASP A 849 -41.40 -18.73 -62.14
N PHE A 850 -40.95 -19.11 -60.95
CA PHE A 850 -40.90 -20.53 -60.56
C PHE A 850 -42.27 -21.22 -60.67
N THR A 851 -43.35 -20.47 -60.44
CA THR A 851 -44.73 -20.97 -60.55
C THR A 851 -45.10 -21.24 -62.01
N GLY A 852 -44.81 -20.34 -62.96
CA GLY A 852 -45.03 -20.57 -64.38
C GLY A 852 -44.19 -21.73 -64.92
N GLN A 853 -42.92 -21.85 -64.50
CA GLN A 853 -42.07 -23.00 -64.86
C GLN A 853 -42.66 -24.33 -64.36
N MET A 854 -43.09 -24.40 -63.09
CA MET A 854 -43.73 -25.59 -62.53
C MET A 854 -45.05 -25.95 -63.24
N ASN A 855 -45.88 -24.96 -63.58
CA ASN A 855 -47.11 -25.18 -64.34
C ASN A 855 -46.82 -25.73 -65.74
N LYS A 856 -45.72 -25.28 -66.39
CA LYS A 856 -45.27 -25.81 -67.68
C LYS A 856 -44.78 -27.26 -67.56
N ILE A 857 -44.02 -27.61 -66.52
CA ILE A 857 -43.62 -29.01 -66.24
C ILE A 857 -44.86 -29.89 -66.07
N LEU A 858 -45.83 -29.47 -65.24
CA LEU A 858 -47.06 -30.23 -64.99
C LEU A 858 -47.89 -30.43 -66.27
N SER A 859 -47.98 -29.41 -67.13
CA SER A 859 -48.65 -29.52 -68.44
C SER A 859 -47.93 -30.49 -69.38
N MET A 860 -46.60 -30.45 -69.42
CA MET A 860 -45.79 -31.36 -70.24
C MET A 860 -45.81 -32.80 -69.70
N LYS A 861 -45.84 -32.98 -68.38
CA LYS A 861 -46.06 -34.27 -67.71
C LYS A 861 -47.42 -34.87 -68.10
N ALA A 862 -48.49 -34.08 -68.04
CA ALA A 862 -49.84 -34.57 -68.37
C ALA A 862 -49.93 -35.13 -69.80
N ARG A 863 -49.21 -34.52 -70.77
CA ARG A 863 -49.08 -35.04 -72.14
C ARG A 863 -48.31 -36.36 -72.21
N LEU A 864 -47.26 -36.53 -71.40
CA LEU A 864 -46.57 -37.83 -71.29
C LEU A 864 -47.50 -38.90 -70.68
N GLN A 865 -48.26 -38.57 -69.64
CA GLN A 865 -49.23 -39.50 -69.03
C GLN A 865 -50.34 -39.92 -70.00
N GLN A 866 -50.85 -38.99 -70.83
CA GLN A 866 -51.83 -39.30 -71.87
C GLN A 866 -51.24 -40.27 -72.91
N ASN A 867 -50.06 -39.96 -73.45
CA ASN A 867 -49.38 -40.82 -74.42
C ASN A 867 -48.92 -42.17 -73.84
N GLY A 868 -48.71 -42.24 -72.52
CA GLY A 868 -48.37 -43.47 -71.79
C GLY A 868 -49.42 -44.56 -71.90
N GLN A 869 -50.69 -44.19 -72.12
CA GLN A 869 -51.80 -45.14 -72.33
C GLN A 869 -51.65 -45.97 -73.61
N GLU A 870 -50.86 -45.49 -74.57
CA GLU A 870 -50.60 -46.15 -75.86
C GLU A 870 -49.17 -46.71 -75.98
N ASN A 871 -48.23 -46.25 -75.15
CA ASN A 871 -46.80 -46.59 -75.29
C ASN A 871 -46.01 -46.44 -73.97
N ALA A 872 -45.52 -47.57 -73.45
CA ALA A 872 -44.75 -47.65 -72.20
C ALA A 872 -43.49 -46.77 -72.13
N LYS A 873 -42.89 -46.33 -73.25
CA LYS A 873 -41.81 -45.33 -73.22
C LYS A 873 -42.26 -44.00 -72.59
N TYR A 874 -43.51 -43.60 -72.82
CA TYR A 874 -44.06 -42.36 -72.26
C TYR A 874 -44.47 -42.51 -70.79
N GLU A 875 -44.69 -43.73 -70.30
CA GLU A 875 -44.95 -44.02 -68.89
C GLU A 875 -43.71 -43.75 -68.02
N LEU A 876 -42.56 -44.32 -68.38
CA LEU A 876 -41.27 -44.02 -67.72
C LEU A 876 -40.90 -42.53 -67.79
N ALA A 877 -41.20 -41.87 -68.92
CA ALA A 877 -41.00 -40.42 -69.04
C ALA A 877 -41.95 -39.63 -68.14
N ALA A 878 -43.20 -40.05 -67.98
CA ALA A 878 -44.15 -39.42 -67.05
C ALA A 878 -43.74 -39.59 -65.58
N GLU A 879 -43.13 -40.72 -65.23
CA GLU A 879 -42.49 -40.94 -63.92
C GLU A 879 -41.33 -39.97 -63.69
N LYS A 880 -40.39 -39.85 -64.64
CA LYS A 880 -39.26 -38.90 -64.53
C LYS A 880 -39.69 -37.43 -64.56
N ALA A 881 -40.80 -37.11 -65.22
CA ALA A 881 -41.41 -35.78 -65.13
C ALA A 881 -42.07 -35.51 -63.75
N GLN A 882 -42.53 -36.55 -63.04
CA GLN A 882 -42.96 -36.43 -61.63
C GLN A 882 -41.77 -36.26 -60.69
N GLU A 883 -40.71 -37.07 -60.84
CA GLU A 883 -39.47 -36.98 -60.05
C GLU A 883 -38.87 -35.56 -60.12
N LEU A 884 -38.86 -34.94 -61.30
CA LEU A 884 -38.46 -33.56 -61.49
C LEU A 884 -39.33 -32.57 -60.71
N CYS A 885 -40.66 -32.73 -60.78
CA CYS A 885 -41.60 -31.87 -60.04
C CYS A 885 -41.32 -31.92 -58.54
N ASP A 886 -41.22 -33.10 -57.96
CA ASP A 886 -41.06 -33.28 -56.51
C ASP A 886 -39.69 -32.78 -56.04
N ALA A 887 -38.63 -33.04 -56.80
CA ALA A 887 -37.29 -32.55 -56.49
C ALA A 887 -37.18 -31.01 -56.57
N LEU A 888 -37.85 -30.37 -57.53
CA LEU A 888 -37.90 -28.90 -57.63
C LEU A 888 -38.78 -28.28 -56.54
N LEU A 889 -39.92 -28.89 -56.20
CA LEU A 889 -40.76 -28.44 -55.09
C LEU A 889 -40.04 -28.55 -53.74
N GLU A 890 -39.28 -29.62 -53.52
CA GLU A 890 -38.42 -29.77 -52.34
C GLU A 890 -37.25 -28.76 -52.34
N ALA A 891 -36.63 -28.48 -53.49
CA ALA A 891 -35.62 -27.42 -53.61
C ALA A 891 -36.20 -26.05 -53.22
N LYS A 892 -37.42 -25.72 -53.71
CA LYS A 892 -38.16 -24.51 -53.30
C LYS A 892 -38.49 -24.50 -51.81
N ARG A 893 -38.97 -25.62 -51.24
CA ARG A 893 -39.30 -25.73 -49.81
C ARG A 893 -38.08 -25.46 -48.95
N LEU A 894 -36.96 -26.12 -49.24
CA LEU A 894 -35.69 -25.94 -48.55
C LEU A 894 -35.17 -24.49 -48.68
N PHE A 895 -35.25 -23.89 -49.87
CA PHE A 895 -34.82 -22.50 -50.10
C PHE A 895 -35.62 -21.48 -49.26
N LEU A 896 -36.92 -21.72 -49.05
CA LEU A 896 -37.82 -20.86 -48.26
C LEU A 896 -37.65 -20.98 -46.74
N ILE A 897 -37.23 -22.15 -46.23
CA ILE A 897 -37.09 -22.42 -44.79
C ILE A 897 -35.63 -22.42 -44.29
N SER A 898 -34.65 -22.39 -45.20
CA SER A 898 -33.24 -22.45 -44.87
C SER A 898 -32.77 -21.25 -44.05
N ASP A 899 -32.04 -21.53 -42.98
CA ASP A 899 -31.39 -20.55 -42.10
C ASP A 899 -30.03 -20.05 -42.62
N LEU A 900 -29.41 -20.78 -43.54
CA LEU A 900 -28.15 -20.43 -44.21
C LEU A 900 -28.14 -18.97 -44.74
N PRO A 901 -26.97 -18.31 -44.83
CA PRO A 901 -26.83 -17.00 -45.45
C PRO A 901 -27.34 -16.95 -46.89
N GLU A 902 -27.86 -15.80 -47.34
CA GLU A 902 -28.53 -15.64 -48.64
C GLU A 902 -27.74 -16.17 -49.84
N LYS A 903 -26.46 -15.80 -49.95
CA LYS A 903 -25.54 -16.33 -50.97
C LYS A 903 -25.48 -17.87 -50.97
N GLN A 904 -25.47 -18.48 -49.79
CA GLN A 904 -25.40 -19.93 -49.64
C GLN A 904 -26.75 -20.58 -49.98
N ARG A 905 -27.89 -19.99 -49.58
CA ARG A 905 -29.23 -20.44 -50.00
C ARG A 905 -29.36 -20.45 -51.53
N LEU A 906 -28.92 -19.39 -52.20
CA LEU A 906 -28.95 -19.27 -53.66
C LEU A 906 -28.11 -20.36 -54.33
N ILE A 907 -26.89 -20.64 -53.82
CA ILE A 907 -26.04 -21.73 -54.30
C ILE A 907 -26.75 -23.09 -54.09
N THR A 908 -27.25 -23.37 -52.88
CA THR A 908 -27.93 -24.64 -52.56
C THR A 908 -29.20 -24.85 -53.38
N PHE A 909 -29.99 -23.80 -53.65
CA PHE A 909 -31.17 -23.87 -54.51
C PHE A 909 -30.80 -24.13 -55.98
N ARG A 910 -29.81 -23.39 -56.51
CA ARG A 910 -29.26 -23.60 -57.86
C ARG A 910 -28.80 -25.04 -58.03
N ASP A 911 -27.95 -25.51 -57.11
CA ASP A 911 -27.29 -26.80 -57.24
C ASP A 911 -28.28 -27.96 -57.11
N LYS A 912 -29.22 -27.90 -56.16
CA LYS A 912 -30.32 -28.88 -56.08
C LYS A 912 -31.20 -28.90 -57.34
N SER A 913 -31.54 -27.73 -57.88
CA SER A 913 -32.40 -27.64 -59.06
C SER A 913 -31.70 -28.13 -60.33
N LEU A 914 -30.41 -27.83 -60.49
CA LEU A 914 -29.60 -28.36 -61.59
C LEU A 914 -29.36 -29.88 -61.46
N THR A 915 -29.15 -30.39 -60.24
CA THR A 915 -29.11 -31.85 -60.01
C THR A 915 -30.42 -32.50 -60.42
N ALA A 916 -31.57 -31.96 -60.01
CA ALA A 916 -32.88 -32.48 -60.38
C ALA A 916 -33.08 -32.53 -61.91
N ILE A 917 -32.74 -31.45 -62.62
CA ILE A 917 -32.79 -31.39 -64.09
C ILE A 917 -31.86 -32.43 -64.73
N ASN A 918 -30.60 -32.52 -64.27
CA ASN A 918 -29.61 -33.43 -64.84
C ASN A 918 -29.94 -34.91 -64.63
N THR A 919 -30.56 -35.28 -63.50
CA THR A 919 -31.00 -36.66 -63.22
C THR A 919 -32.03 -37.16 -64.23
N VAL A 920 -32.98 -36.30 -64.63
CA VAL A 920 -34.10 -36.69 -65.51
C VAL A 920 -33.83 -36.44 -67.00
N LEU A 921 -32.86 -35.58 -67.31
CA LEU A 921 -32.52 -35.17 -68.69
C LEU A 921 -32.29 -36.35 -69.65
N PRO A 922 -31.60 -37.46 -69.30
CA PRO A 922 -31.37 -38.57 -70.23
C PRO A 922 -32.64 -39.24 -70.73
N VAL A 923 -33.71 -39.27 -69.92
CA VAL A 923 -35.01 -39.86 -70.30
C VAL A 923 -35.88 -38.81 -70.98
N LEU A 924 -36.04 -37.63 -70.36
CA LEU A 924 -36.98 -36.62 -70.86
C LEU A 924 -36.54 -36.02 -72.19
N ALA A 925 -35.23 -35.95 -72.49
CA ALA A 925 -34.74 -35.36 -73.74
C ALA A 925 -35.09 -36.16 -75.01
N GLU A 926 -35.52 -37.43 -74.92
CA GLU A 926 -36.07 -38.18 -76.07
C GLU A 926 -37.45 -37.64 -76.51
N HIS A 927 -38.16 -36.90 -75.65
CA HIS A 927 -39.54 -36.48 -75.88
C HIS A 927 -39.63 -35.01 -76.37
N ARG A 928 -40.50 -34.79 -77.37
CA ARG A 928 -40.60 -33.50 -78.10
C ARG A 928 -40.80 -32.30 -77.16
N GLY A 929 -39.90 -31.31 -77.26
CA GLY A 929 -39.94 -30.04 -76.52
C GLY A 929 -39.34 -30.09 -75.10
N TRP A 930 -39.08 -31.26 -74.52
CA TRP A 930 -38.48 -31.36 -73.18
C TRP A 930 -37.01 -30.94 -73.16
N LYS A 931 -36.22 -31.32 -74.16
CA LYS A 931 -34.79 -30.98 -74.22
C LYS A 931 -34.54 -29.46 -74.22
N GLU A 932 -35.31 -28.72 -75.01
CA GLU A 932 -35.26 -27.25 -75.09
C GLU A 932 -35.72 -26.64 -73.76
N PHE A 933 -36.89 -27.06 -73.26
CA PHE A 933 -37.44 -26.54 -72.02
C PHE A 933 -36.53 -26.76 -70.79
N LEU A 934 -35.88 -27.93 -70.67
CA LEU A 934 -34.96 -28.22 -69.56
C LEU A 934 -33.68 -27.39 -69.65
N ALA A 935 -33.20 -27.09 -70.88
CA ALA A 935 -32.09 -26.17 -71.08
C ALA A 935 -32.48 -24.73 -70.74
N ASP A 936 -33.66 -24.26 -71.16
CA ASP A 936 -34.19 -22.94 -70.80
C ASP A 936 -34.33 -22.79 -69.27
N LEU A 937 -34.90 -23.79 -68.61
CA LEU A 937 -35.09 -23.79 -67.15
C LEU A 937 -33.75 -23.75 -66.40
N ALA A 938 -32.78 -24.58 -66.82
CA ALA A 938 -31.43 -24.55 -66.27
C ALA A 938 -30.76 -23.18 -66.50
N ASN A 939 -30.90 -22.59 -67.70
CA ASN A 939 -30.37 -21.28 -68.04
C ASN A 939 -30.99 -20.15 -67.21
N VAL A 940 -32.31 -20.13 -67.00
CA VAL A 940 -32.99 -19.15 -66.13
C VAL A 940 -32.47 -19.25 -64.70
N ILE A 941 -32.38 -20.47 -64.15
CA ILE A 941 -31.87 -20.72 -62.80
C ILE A 941 -30.40 -20.26 -62.68
N ILE A 942 -29.53 -20.65 -63.63
CA ILE A 942 -28.11 -20.26 -63.63
C ILE A 942 -27.96 -18.75 -63.78
N ALA A 943 -28.63 -18.12 -64.74
CA ALA A 943 -28.49 -16.70 -65.04
C ALA A 943 -28.93 -15.84 -63.84
N VAL A 944 -30.13 -16.09 -63.29
CA VAL A 944 -30.64 -15.27 -62.18
C VAL A 944 -29.87 -15.55 -60.88
N CYS A 945 -29.50 -16.80 -60.58
CA CYS A 945 -28.60 -17.08 -59.44
C CYS A 945 -27.24 -16.38 -59.59
N SER A 946 -26.65 -16.37 -60.79
CA SER A 946 -25.32 -15.81 -61.03
C SER A 946 -25.33 -14.28 -61.02
N VAL A 947 -26.31 -13.64 -61.66
CA VAL A 947 -26.50 -12.18 -61.62
C VAL A 947 -26.82 -11.71 -60.19
N CYS A 948 -27.65 -12.45 -59.44
CA CYS A 948 -27.84 -12.16 -58.01
C CYS A 948 -26.55 -12.33 -57.19
N LEU A 949 -25.74 -13.37 -57.44
CA LEU A 949 -24.45 -13.54 -56.75
C LEU A 949 -23.47 -12.39 -57.04
N VAL A 950 -23.33 -11.99 -58.31
CA VAL A 950 -22.44 -10.88 -58.71
C VAL A 950 -22.91 -9.57 -58.09
N ASN A 951 -24.21 -9.28 -58.11
CA ASN A 951 -24.76 -8.06 -57.51
C ASN A 951 -24.69 -8.05 -55.97
N LEU A 952 -24.81 -9.21 -55.31
CA LEU A 952 -24.52 -9.35 -53.87
C LEU A 952 -23.04 -9.03 -53.57
N ILE A 953 -22.11 -9.63 -54.32
CA ILE A 953 -20.66 -9.46 -54.12
C ILE A 953 -20.23 -8.01 -54.42
N ALA A 954 -20.86 -7.35 -55.39
CA ALA A 954 -20.61 -5.95 -55.72
C ALA A 954 -21.34 -4.94 -54.81
N GLY A 955 -22.21 -5.39 -53.90
CA GLY A 955 -23.03 -4.51 -53.04
C GLY A 955 -24.02 -3.62 -53.81
N ARG A 956 -24.42 -4.00 -55.03
CA ARG A 956 -25.16 -3.14 -55.97
C ARG A 956 -26.47 -3.77 -56.44
N PHE A 957 -27.55 -3.55 -55.67
CA PHE A 957 -28.91 -3.80 -56.15
C PHE A 957 -29.39 -2.69 -57.09
N ARG A 958 -29.00 -2.75 -58.37
CA ARG A 958 -29.65 -2.04 -59.48
C ARG A 958 -29.73 -2.96 -60.68
N LEU A 959 -30.94 -3.48 -60.97
CA LEU A 959 -31.18 -4.44 -62.05
C LEU A 959 -31.25 -3.81 -63.45
N PHE A 960 -31.32 -2.48 -63.52
CA PHE A 960 -31.20 -1.70 -64.74
C PHE A 960 -30.29 -0.50 -64.48
N GLN A 961 -29.41 -0.19 -65.43
CA GLN A 961 -28.98 1.20 -65.65
C GLN A 961 -29.92 1.81 -66.70
N PRO A 962 -30.17 3.14 -66.67
CA PRO A 962 -30.77 3.82 -67.81
C PRO A 962 -29.93 3.55 -69.06
N GLN A 963 -30.57 3.38 -70.21
CA GLN A 963 -29.85 3.53 -71.48
C GLN A 963 -29.32 4.97 -71.52
N THR A 964 -28.07 5.14 -71.97
CA THR A 964 -27.54 6.48 -72.25
C THR A 964 -28.28 7.05 -73.46
N ASP A 965 -28.37 8.38 -73.56
CA ASP A 965 -29.08 9.05 -74.66
C ASP A 965 -28.52 8.62 -76.04
N SER A 966 -27.21 8.34 -76.10
CA SER A 966 -26.54 7.76 -77.28
C SER A 966 -27.11 6.40 -77.70
N ALA A 967 -27.49 5.54 -76.75
CA ALA A 967 -28.09 4.23 -77.04
C ALA A 967 -29.55 4.36 -77.48
N ILE A 968 -30.29 5.36 -76.99
CA ILE A 968 -31.64 5.68 -77.47
C ILE A 968 -31.56 6.14 -78.92
N VAL A 969 -30.70 7.13 -79.22
CA VAL A 969 -30.50 7.65 -80.59
C VAL A 969 -30.05 6.55 -81.56
N VAL A 970 -29.16 5.63 -81.16
CA VAL A 970 -28.74 4.51 -82.02
C VAL A 970 -29.90 3.55 -82.33
N ASN A 971 -30.83 3.32 -81.39
CA ASN A 971 -32.01 2.49 -81.66
C ASN A 971 -33.01 3.22 -82.59
N GLU A 972 -33.29 4.50 -82.37
CA GLU A 972 -34.13 5.31 -83.27
C GLU A 972 -33.54 5.37 -84.70
N PHE A 973 -32.22 5.49 -84.83
CA PHE A 973 -31.52 5.46 -86.12
C PHE A 973 -31.64 4.08 -86.80
N ALA A 974 -31.53 2.99 -86.04
CA ALA A 974 -31.68 1.63 -86.56
C ALA A 974 -33.12 1.32 -87.01
N ASP A 975 -34.13 1.80 -86.30
CA ASP A 975 -35.54 1.64 -86.68
C ASP A 975 -35.94 2.57 -87.85
N THR A 976 -35.31 3.74 -87.97
CA THR A 976 -35.44 4.61 -89.16
C THR A 976 -34.94 3.90 -90.42
N PHE A 977 -33.83 3.16 -90.35
CA PHE A 977 -33.32 2.39 -91.49
C PHE A 977 -34.25 1.24 -91.91
N LYS A 978 -34.94 0.58 -90.96
CA LYS A 978 -35.93 -0.47 -91.28
C LYS A 978 -37.15 0.07 -92.04
N ALA A 979 -37.42 1.36 -91.98
CA ALA A 979 -38.55 2.00 -92.67
C ALA A 979 -38.24 2.43 -94.12
N ILE A 980 -37.01 2.22 -94.60
CA ILE A 980 -36.52 2.74 -95.90
C ILE A 980 -36.30 1.62 -96.94
N ASP A 981 -36.46 0.34 -96.57
CA ASP A 981 -36.32 -0.78 -97.50
C ASP A 981 -37.58 -0.93 -98.39
N VAL A 982 -37.56 -0.27 -99.55
CA VAL A 982 -38.71 -0.13 -100.46
C VAL A 982 -38.47 -0.85 -101.79
N GLY A 983 -39.00 -2.07 -101.89
CA GLY A 983 -39.49 -2.66 -103.14
C GLY A 983 -38.47 -3.29 -104.10
N ALA A 984 -38.47 -4.63 -104.12
CA ALA A 984 -38.07 -5.47 -105.25
C ALA A 984 -38.99 -6.71 -105.31
#